data_AF-A0A6J3J9Z0-F1
#
_entry.id   AF-A0A6J3J9Z0-F1
#
_cell.length_a   1.000
_cell.length_b   1.000
_cell.length_c   1.000
_cell.angle_alpha   90.00
_cell.angle_beta   90.00
_cell.angle_gamma   90.00
#
_symmetry.space_group_name_H-M   'P 1'
#
loop_
_entity.id
_entity.type
_entity.pdbx_description
1 polymer ?
#
loop_
_entity_poly.entity_id
_entity_poly.type
_entity_poly.pdbx_seq_one_letter_code
_entity_poly.pdbx_strand_id
1 'polypeptide(L)'
;MVPKGLVLSTSVAGPVCVWRPCRVEGGRSGYDHKRISKLAERLIQNIMKSLPDVVMNGDPEHHYPGCINLSFAYVEGESLLMALKDVALSSGSACTSASLEPSYVLRAIGTDEDLAHSSIRFGIGRFTTEEEVDYTVEKCIQHVKRLREMSLKVGFNWLPTGLTWPLLLVKKIHLLFYQMAHCMTLVQLSISCDHLITMDIGSKSDPLCVLLQDVGGGNWAELGRTERVQNCSSPQFSKTLQLEYHFETVQKLRFGIYDTDNKTPELGDDDFLGGAECSLGQIVSSQVLTLPLMLEPGKPAGRGTITVSAQELKDNRVVTMEIEARNLDKKDFLGKSDPFLEFFRQGDGKWHLVYRSEVIKNNLNPTWKRFSVSVQHFCGGDPSTPIQVRCSDYDSDGSHDLIGTFHTSLAQLQAVPAEFECIHPEKQQKKKSYKNSGTICVKICQVETEYSFLDYVMGGCQINFTVGVDFTGSNGDPSSPDSLHYLSPTGVNEYLTALWSVGTVVQDYDSDKLFPAFGFGAQVPPDWQVSHEFALNFNPSNPYCAGIQGIVDAYRQALPQVRLYGPTNFAPIINHVARFAAQAAHQGTASQYFVLLLLTDGAVTDVEATREAVVRASNLPMSVIIVGVGGADFEAMEQLDADGGPLHTRSGQAAARDIVQFVPYRQFQNAPREALAQTVLAEVPTQLVSYFRAQGWAPLKPLPPSAKGPAQAP
;
A
#
# COMPACT_ATOMS: atom_id res chain seq x y z
N MET A 1 -12.68 -29.59 -6.71
CA MET A 1 -11.78 -30.76 -6.83
C MET A 1 -11.07 -30.91 -5.50
N VAL A 2 -11.01 -32.12 -4.93
CA VAL A 2 -10.20 -32.39 -3.73
C VAL A 2 -8.72 -32.23 -4.12
N PRO A 3 -7.90 -31.46 -3.39
CA PRO A 3 -6.47 -31.31 -3.72
C PRO A 3 -5.79 -32.68 -3.74
N LYS A 4 -5.03 -32.97 -4.80
CA LYS A 4 -4.11 -34.10 -4.86
C LYS A 4 -2.72 -33.57 -4.54
N GLY A 5 -2.36 -33.54 -3.26
CA GLY A 5 -1.07 -33.04 -2.79
C GLY A 5 -0.97 -33.16 -1.26
N LEU A 6 0.26 -33.17 -0.75
CA LEU A 6 0.63 -33.40 0.66
C LEU A 6 -0.39 -32.82 1.64
N VAL A 7 -0.95 -33.65 2.53
CA VAL A 7 -1.94 -33.22 3.52
C VAL A 7 -1.24 -32.67 4.76
N LEU A 8 -1.38 -31.37 5.02
CA LEU A 8 -1.21 -30.79 6.35
C LEU A 8 -2.56 -30.23 6.83
N SER A 9 -2.98 -30.66 8.02
CA SER A 9 -4.06 -30.05 8.77
C SER A 9 -3.72 -28.59 9.06
N THR A 10 -4.69 -27.69 8.85
CA THR A 10 -4.64 -26.25 9.09
C THR A 10 -4.52 -25.86 10.57
N SER A 11 -4.03 -26.75 11.42
CA SER A 11 -3.75 -26.49 12.83
C SER A 11 -2.89 -27.64 13.33
N VAL A 12 -1.74 -27.32 13.92
CA VAL A 12 -0.99 -28.21 14.82
C VAL A 12 -0.48 -29.50 14.13
N ALA A 13 0.85 -29.63 14.00
CA ALA A 13 1.45 -30.96 13.99
C ALA A 13 0.83 -31.71 15.17
N GLY A 14 0.01 -32.74 14.90
CA GLY A 14 -0.67 -33.52 15.94
C GLY A 14 0.28 -33.71 17.11
N PRO A 15 -0.18 -33.31 18.30
CA PRO A 15 0.48 -32.40 19.23
C PRO A 15 2.00 -32.55 19.27
N VAL A 16 2.69 -31.41 19.45
CA VAL A 16 3.88 -31.33 20.30
C VAL A 16 3.46 -31.75 21.72
N CYS A 17 3.11 -33.02 21.89
CA CYS A 17 3.23 -33.71 23.14
C CYS A 17 4.72 -33.76 23.39
N VAL A 18 5.14 -33.05 24.43
CA VAL A 18 6.36 -33.33 25.18
C VAL A 18 6.70 -34.82 25.02
N TRP A 19 7.72 -35.15 24.22
CA TRP A 19 8.33 -36.47 24.22
C TRP A 19 9.10 -36.62 25.54
N ARG A 20 8.36 -36.75 26.64
CA ARG A 20 8.80 -37.61 27.73
C ARG A 20 8.76 -39.03 27.17
N PRO A 21 9.77 -39.86 27.45
CA PRO A 21 9.79 -41.23 26.96
C PRO A 21 8.69 -42.04 27.64
N CYS A 22 7.49 -42.05 27.07
CA CYS A 22 6.48 -43.05 27.39
C CYS A 22 6.87 -44.34 26.65
N ARG A 23 7.42 -45.27 27.42
CA ARG A 23 7.63 -46.68 27.04
C ARG A 23 6.31 -47.33 26.63
N VAL A 24 5.96 -47.37 25.34
CA VAL A 24 5.13 -48.45 24.74
C VAL A 24 5.51 -48.65 23.26
N GLU A 25 5.98 -49.86 22.95
CA GLU A 25 6.08 -50.56 21.64
C GLU A 25 7.06 -50.07 20.55
N GLY A 26 8.33 -50.49 20.70
CA GLY A 26 9.45 -50.26 19.79
C GLY A 26 9.52 -51.18 18.55
N GLY A 27 8.60 -51.02 17.60
CA GLY A 27 8.70 -51.70 16.29
C GLY A 27 8.29 -50.87 15.07
N ARG A 28 7.24 -50.05 15.18
CA ARG A 28 6.65 -49.33 14.02
C ARG A 28 7.20 -47.92 13.80
N SER A 29 7.62 -47.24 14.87
CA SER A 29 8.15 -45.86 14.82
C SER A 29 9.43 -45.73 13.97
N GLY A 30 10.31 -46.74 13.98
CA GLY A 30 11.55 -46.74 13.19
C GLY A 30 11.34 -46.93 11.68
N TYR A 31 10.27 -47.59 11.26
CA TYR A 31 9.95 -47.77 9.83
C TYR A 31 9.39 -46.47 9.23
N ASP A 32 8.42 -45.85 9.92
CA ASP A 32 7.83 -44.59 9.48
C ASP A 32 8.88 -43.47 9.47
N HIS A 33 9.77 -43.41 10.47
CA HIS A 33 10.88 -42.47 10.48
C HIS A 33 11.81 -42.65 9.28
N LYS A 34 12.28 -43.89 8.99
CA LYS A 34 13.16 -44.16 7.84
C LYS A 34 12.50 -43.80 6.50
N ARG A 35 11.21 -44.08 6.35
CA ARG A 35 10.46 -43.74 5.13
C ARG A 35 10.32 -42.23 4.97
N ILE A 36 9.93 -41.51 6.02
CA ILE A 36 9.78 -40.05 5.99
C ILE A 36 11.14 -39.38 5.72
N SER A 37 12.23 -39.83 6.35
CA SER A 37 13.58 -39.34 6.06
C SER A 37 13.97 -39.52 4.60
N LYS A 38 13.71 -40.70 4.01
CA LYS A 38 14.00 -40.96 2.58
C LYS A 38 13.24 -40.01 1.66
N LEU A 39 11.96 -39.73 1.95
CA LEU A 39 11.13 -38.81 1.18
C LEU A 39 11.58 -37.36 1.34
N ALA A 40 11.97 -36.96 2.55
CA ALA A 40 12.48 -35.62 2.85
C ALA A 40 13.81 -35.35 2.14
N GLU A 41 14.76 -36.28 2.21
CA GLU A 41 16.03 -36.20 1.49
C GLU A 41 15.81 -36.08 -0.01
N ARG A 42 14.87 -36.86 -0.57
CA ARG A 42 14.50 -36.78 -1.99
C ARG A 42 13.99 -35.40 -2.38
N LEU A 43 13.11 -34.80 -1.57
CA LEU A 43 12.57 -33.46 -1.80
C LEU A 43 13.68 -32.40 -1.75
N ILE A 44 14.48 -32.39 -0.68
CA ILE A 44 15.54 -31.41 -0.46
C ILE A 44 16.60 -31.48 -1.58
N GLN A 45 17.11 -32.68 -1.85
CA GLN A 45 18.19 -32.86 -2.83
C GLN A 45 17.74 -32.45 -4.24
N ASN A 46 16.52 -32.82 -4.66
CA ASN A 46 16.06 -32.50 -6.00
C ASN A 46 15.79 -31.00 -6.19
N ILE A 47 15.27 -30.31 -5.16
CA ILE A 47 15.05 -28.85 -5.19
C ILE A 47 16.39 -28.11 -5.19
N MET A 48 17.27 -28.37 -4.22
CA MET A 48 18.54 -27.66 -4.07
C MET A 48 19.52 -27.93 -5.21
N LYS A 49 19.46 -29.10 -5.86
CA LYS A 49 20.27 -29.40 -7.05
C LYS A 49 19.80 -28.62 -8.28
N SER A 50 18.51 -28.32 -8.38
CA SER A 50 17.89 -27.76 -9.59
C SER A 50 17.71 -26.24 -9.53
N LEU A 51 17.80 -25.64 -8.34
CA LEU A 51 17.63 -24.22 -8.09
C LEU A 51 18.82 -23.68 -7.28
N PRO A 52 19.53 -22.64 -7.78
CA PRO A 52 20.51 -21.93 -6.97
C PRO A 52 19.81 -21.12 -5.86
N ASP A 53 20.57 -20.68 -4.85
CA ASP A 53 20.09 -19.74 -3.81
C ASP A 53 18.82 -20.22 -3.06
N VAL A 54 18.80 -21.50 -2.69
CA VAL A 54 17.80 -22.09 -1.79
C VAL A 54 18.48 -22.44 -0.48
N VAL A 55 17.90 -22.01 0.64
CA VAL A 55 18.45 -22.23 1.99
C VAL A 55 17.48 -23.08 2.80
N MET A 56 17.98 -24.12 3.46
CA MET A 56 17.19 -24.87 4.43
C MET A 56 17.26 -24.18 5.79
N ASN A 57 16.09 -23.89 6.37
CA ASN A 57 15.98 -23.24 7.68
C ASN A 57 15.93 -24.29 8.78
N GLY A 58 16.78 -24.15 9.81
CA GLY A 58 16.87 -25.06 10.96
C GLY A 58 18.17 -25.89 10.98
N ASP A 59 18.29 -26.79 11.96
CA ASP A 59 19.47 -27.64 12.12
C ASP A 59 19.48 -28.79 11.10
N PRO A 60 20.53 -28.95 10.27
CA PRO A 60 20.59 -30.00 9.23
C PRO A 60 20.58 -31.43 9.77
N GLU A 61 21.08 -31.65 10.99
CA GLU A 61 21.23 -32.99 11.60
C GLU A 61 20.15 -33.26 12.66
N HIS A 62 19.69 -32.23 13.38
CA HIS A 62 18.78 -32.33 14.52
C HIS A 62 17.40 -31.69 14.25
N HIS A 63 16.71 -32.15 13.20
CA HIS A 63 15.34 -31.72 12.88
C HIS A 63 14.39 -32.92 12.71
N TYR A 64 13.08 -32.67 12.74
CA TYR A 64 12.09 -33.68 12.38
C TYR A 64 12.00 -33.82 10.85
N PRO A 65 12.30 -34.98 10.26
CA PRO A 65 12.39 -35.11 8.79
C PRO A 65 11.06 -34.84 8.06
N GLY A 66 9.92 -34.96 8.74
CA GLY A 66 8.61 -34.68 8.16
C GLY A 66 8.24 -33.20 8.12
N CYS A 67 9.09 -32.29 8.59
CA CYS A 67 8.85 -30.84 8.58
C CYS A 67 10.06 -30.14 7.98
N ILE A 68 10.03 -29.93 6.66
CA ILE A 68 11.13 -29.30 5.92
C ILE A 68 10.76 -27.85 5.63
N ASN A 69 11.66 -26.91 5.95
CA ASN A 69 11.44 -25.50 5.69
C ASN A 69 12.56 -24.95 4.79
N LEU A 70 12.20 -24.46 3.60
CA LEU A 70 13.13 -23.94 2.60
C LEU A 70 12.80 -22.49 2.28
N SER A 71 13.82 -21.62 2.29
CA SER A 71 13.74 -20.24 1.79
C SER A 71 14.28 -20.15 0.37
N PHE A 72 13.54 -19.47 -0.50
CA PHE A 72 13.87 -19.32 -1.91
C PHE A 72 14.24 -17.86 -2.19
N ALA A 73 15.54 -17.55 -2.28
CA ALA A 73 15.96 -16.18 -2.55
C ALA A 73 15.34 -15.65 -3.85
N TYR A 74 15.02 -14.35 -3.87
CA TYR A 74 14.40 -13.64 -5.01
C TYR A 74 12.99 -14.13 -5.39
N VAL A 75 12.33 -14.86 -4.50
CA VAL A 75 10.93 -15.30 -4.66
C VAL A 75 10.17 -15.02 -3.37
N GLU A 76 9.06 -14.32 -3.48
CA GLU A 76 8.16 -14.11 -2.35
C GLU A 76 7.38 -15.41 -2.04
N GLY A 77 7.31 -15.78 -0.75
CA GLY A 77 6.70 -17.04 -0.30
C GLY A 77 5.23 -17.15 -0.67
N GLU A 78 4.45 -16.08 -0.52
CA GLU A 78 3.02 -16.05 -0.88
C GLU A 78 2.80 -16.26 -2.38
N SER A 79 3.60 -15.59 -3.22
CA SER A 79 3.57 -15.78 -4.68
C SER A 79 3.83 -17.24 -5.07
N LEU A 80 4.76 -17.91 -4.40
CA LEU A 80 5.05 -19.32 -4.62
C LEU A 80 3.93 -20.24 -4.07
N LEU A 81 3.34 -19.90 -2.92
CA LEU A 81 2.20 -20.62 -2.33
C LEU A 81 0.98 -20.58 -3.25
N MET A 82 0.65 -19.40 -3.79
CA MET A 82 -0.43 -19.22 -4.76
C MET A 82 -0.18 -19.97 -6.07
N ALA A 83 1.08 -20.00 -6.52
CA ALA A 83 1.47 -20.77 -7.70
C ALA A 83 1.37 -22.29 -7.48
N LEU A 84 1.55 -22.74 -6.23
CA LEU A 84 1.48 -24.14 -5.80
C LEU A 84 0.12 -24.50 -5.16
N LYS A 85 -0.98 -23.82 -5.54
CA LYS A 85 -2.33 -24.04 -4.97
C LYS A 85 -2.86 -25.48 -4.99
N ASP A 86 -2.30 -26.34 -5.84
CA ASP A 86 -2.68 -27.75 -5.95
C ASP A 86 -1.89 -28.66 -4.98
N VAL A 87 -0.97 -28.09 -4.20
CA VAL A 87 -0.15 -28.76 -3.17
C VAL A 87 -0.39 -28.08 -1.82
N ALA A 88 -0.71 -28.83 -0.76
CA ALA A 88 -0.89 -28.21 0.56
C ALA A 88 0.47 -27.93 1.22
N LEU A 89 0.79 -26.64 1.30
CA LEU A 89 2.02 -26.07 1.83
C LEU A 89 1.67 -24.96 2.82
N SER A 90 2.63 -24.48 3.58
CA SER A 90 2.44 -23.28 4.39
C SER A 90 3.64 -22.33 4.33
N SER A 91 3.36 -21.04 4.32
CA SER A 91 4.28 -19.94 4.65
C SER A 91 4.08 -19.55 6.13
N GLY A 92 5.11 -19.07 6.81
CA GLY A 92 4.96 -18.50 8.17
C GLY A 92 4.96 -19.49 9.35
N SER A 93 4.57 -19.00 10.53
CA SER A 93 4.46 -19.77 11.79
C SER A 93 3.12 -20.50 11.89
N ALA A 94 3.04 -21.57 12.69
CA ALA A 94 1.92 -22.53 12.68
C ALA A 94 0.54 -21.98 13.14
N CYS A 95 0.44 -20.68 13.44
CA CYS A 95 -0.76 -20.05 14.01
C CYS A 95 -1.22 -18.76 13.29
N THR A 96 -0.64 -18.39 12.15
CA THR A 96 -1.03 -17.16 11.41
C THR A 96 -1.83 -17.52 10.17
N SER A 97 -3.13 -17.80 10.32
CA SER A 97 -4.02 -18.07 9.18
C SER A 97 -4.55 -16.80 8.50
N ALA A 98 -4.05 -15.60 8.84
CA ALA A 98 -4.51 -14.32 8.28
C ALA A 98 -3.54 -13.12 8.44
N SER A 99 -2.24 -13.34 8.70
CA SER A 99 -1.27 -12.24 8.95
C SER A 99 -0.07 -12.34 8.01
N LEU A 100 0.33 -11.20 7.43
CA LEU A 100 1.46 -11.03 6.49
C LEU A 100 2.83 -10.92 7.18
N GLU A 101 2.92 -11.18 8.49
CA GLU A 101 4.19 -11.09 9.21
C GLU A 101 5.14 -12.26 8.89
N PRO A 102 6.46 -12.01 8.76
CA PRO A 102 7.43 -13.08 8.60
C PRO A 102 7.48 -13.93 9.87
N SER A 103 7.78 -15.21 9.73
CA SER A 103 7.77 -16.15 10.85
C SER A 103 8.63 -15.65 12.01
N TYR A 104 8.00 -15.36 13.16
CA TYR A 104 8.70 -14.96 14.39
C TYR A 104 9.76 -15.99 14.83
N VAL A 105 9.57 -17.27 14.47
CA VAL A 105 10.55 -18.34 14.71
C VAL A 105 11.78 -18.20 13.81
N LEU A 106 11.60 -17.81 12.54
CA LEU A 106 12.71 -17.59 11.60
C LEU A 106 13.54 -16.35 11.97
N ARG A 107 12.86 -15.28 12.40
CA ARG A 107 13.52 -14.10 13.00
C ARG A 107 14.33 -14.50 14.25
N ALA A 108 13.77 -15.34 15.12
CA ALA A 108 14.46 -15.78 16.34
C ALA A 108 15.69 -16.67 16.09
N ILE A 109 15.75 -17.40 14.98
CA ILE A 109 16.94 -18.19 14.58
C ILE A 109 17.93 -17.40 13.70
N GLY A 110 17.72 -16.10 13.51
CA GLY A 110 18.64 -15.19 12.80
C GLY A 110 18.59 -15.29 11.27
N THR A 111 17.44 -15.69 10.70
CA THR A 111 17.23 -15.67 9.25
C THR A 111 16.97 -14.22 8.80
N ASP A 112 17.61 -13.82 7.70
CA ASP A 112 17.40 -12.50 7.08
C ASP A 112 15.92 -12.28 6.76
N GLU A 113 15.44 -11.05 6.92
CA GLU A 113 14.01 -10.72 6.83
C GLU A 113 13.41 -11.05 5.45
N ASP A 114 14.16 -10.78 4.37
CA ASP A 114 13.76 -11.11 3.01
C ASP A 114 13.70 -12.62 2.79
N LEU A 115 14.62 -13.37 3.41
CA LEU A 115 14.63 -14.83 3.38
C LEU A 115 13.49 -15.43 4.22
N ALA A 116 13.10 -14.79 5.31
CA ALA A 116 11.98 -15.23 6.14
C ALA A 116 10.64 -15.10 5.39
N HIS A 117 10.46 -14.05 4.59
CA HIS A 117 9.30 -13.85 3.70
C HIS A 117 9.27 -14.82 2.51
N SER A 118 10.42 -15.40 2.13
CA SER A 118 10.53 -16.41 1.06
C SER A 118 10.41 -17.87 1.54
N SER A 119 10.06 -18.10 2.81
CA SER A 119 10.08 -19.43 3.42
C SER A 119 8.81 -20.24 3.14
N ILE A 120 8.99 -21.48 2.68
CA ILE A 120 7.93 -22.47 2.48
C ILE A 120 8.22 -23.72 3.29
N ARG A 121 7.20 -24.14 4.04
CA ARG A 121 7.21 -25.36 4.83
C ARG A 121 6.51 -26.49 4.09
N PHE A 122 7.23 -27.59 3.91
CA PHE A 122 6.78 -28.84 3.34
C PHE A 122 6.56 -29.85 4.47
N GLY A 123 5.31 -30.30 4.64
CA GLY A 123 4.97 -31.33 5.62
C GLY A 123 4.86 -32.71 4.98
N ILE A 124 5.75 -33.63 5.33
CA ILE A 124 5.75 -35.01 4.84
C ILE A 124 5.13 -35.92 5.91
N GLY A 125 3.99 -36.51 5.56
CA GLY A 125 3.22 -37.40 6.42
C GLY A 125 3.44 -38.87 6.10
N ARG A 126 2.87 -39.74 6.96
CA ARG A 126 2.92 -41.20 6.79
C ARG A 126 2.36 -41.69 5.44
N PHE A 127 1.36 -40.98 4.92
CA PHE A 127 0.64 -41.36 3.70
C PHE A 127 1.21 -40.72 2.42
N THR A 128 2.22 -39.85 2.54
CA THR A 128 2.87 -39.22 1.38
C THR A 128 3.56 -40.29 0.52
N THR A 129 3.37 -40.20 -0.80
CA THR A 129 3.99 -41.11 -1.78
C THR A 129 5.21 -40.49 -2.47
N GLU A 130 6.05 -41.32 -3.11
CA GLU A 130 7.22 -40.81 -3.86
C GLU A 130 6.76 -39.96 -5.06
N GLU A 131 5.64 -40.30 -5.69
CA GLU A 131 5.07 -39.57 -6.82
C GLU A 131 4.55 -38.18 -6.43
N GLU A 132 3.95 -38.05 -5.24
CA GLU A 132 3.49 -36.76 -4.72
C GLU A 132 4.66 -35.82 -4.40
N VAL A 133 5.78 -36.40 -3.89
CA VAL A 133 7.03 -35.65 -3.67
C VAL A 133 7.61 -35.19 -4.99
N ASP A 134 7.73 -36.07 -5.98
CA ASP A 134 8.29 -35.72 -7.29
C ASP A 134 7.44 -34.67 -8.02
N TYR A 135 6.12 -34.79 -7.96
CA TYR A 135 5.19 -33.79 -8.50
C TYR A 135 5.38 -32.42 -7.83
N THR A 136 5.51 -32.40 -6.50
CA THR A 136 5.72 -31.16 -5.74
C THR A 136 7.05 -30.50 -6.10
N VAL A 137 8.12 -31.30 -6.24
CA VAL A 137 9.45 -30.83 -6.65
C VAL A 137 9.41 -30.22 -8.05
N GLU A 138 8.81 -30.91 -9.03
CA GLU A 138 8.73 -30.44 -10.41
C GLU A 138 7.99 -29.10 -10.50
N LYS A 139 6.83 -29.00 -9.83
CA LYS A 139 6.04 -27.77 -9.78
C LYS A 139 6.77 -26.64 -9.08
N CYS A 140 7.40 -26.92 -7.94
CA CYS A 140 8.18 -25.92 -7.20
C CYS A 140 9.31 -25.35 -8.08
N ILE A 141 10.08 -26.19 -8.76
CA ILE A 141 11.15 -25.77 -9.67
C ILE A 141 10.61 -24.91 -10.82
N GLN A 142 9.51 -25.34 -11.45
CA GLN A 142 8.88 -24.62 -12.55
C GLN A 142 8.46 -23.21 -12.13
N HIS A 143 7.78 -23.09 -10.98
CA HIS A 143 7.24 -21.82 -10.51
C HIS A 143 8.31 -20.89 -9.95
N VAL A 144 9.29 -21.40 -9.21
CA VAL A 144 10.43 -20.59 -8.72
C VAL A 144 11.21 -20.00 -9.89
N LYS A 145 11.52 -20.77 -10.94
CA LYS A 145 12.24 -20.25 -12.12
C LYS A 145 11.46 -19.13 -12.80
N ARG A 146 10.15 -19.33 -12.99
CA ARG A 146 9.27 -18.32 -13.59
C ARG A 146 9.22 -17.03 -12.75
N LEU A 147 9.07 -17.15 -11.43
CA LEU A 147 9.01 -15.99 -10.53
C LEU A 147 10.34 -15.22 -10.50
N ARG A 148 11.49 -15.92 -10.50
CA ARG A 148 12.81 -15.28 -10.60
C ARG A 148 13.04 -14.58 -11.93
N GLU A 149 12.62 -15.17 -13.05
CA GLU A 149 12.68 -14.53 -14.37
C GLU A 149 11.83 -13.25 -14.44
N MET A 150 10.72 -13.18 -13.71
CA MET A 150 9.89 -12.00 -13.61
C MET A 150 10.54 -10.92 -12.73
N SER A 151 11.18 -11.30 -11.62
CA SER A 151 11.88 -10.39 -10.71
C SER A 151 13.10 -9.70 -11.38
N LEU A 152 13.87 -10.43 -12.19
CA LEU A 152 15.04 -9.89 -12.91
C LEU A 152 14.69 -8.89 -14.03
N LYS A 153 13.46 -8.88 -14.54
CA LYS A 153 13.00 -7.98 -15.62
C LYS A 153 12.53 -6.60 -15.13
N VAL A 154 12.59 -6.33 -13.83
CA VAL A 154 12.18 -5.06 -13.22
C VAL A 154 13.32 -4.02 -13.21
N GLY A 155 14.55 -4.41 -13.55
CA GLY A 155 15.68 -3.47 -13.74
C GLY A 155 15.80 -2.94 -15.18
N PHE A 156 15.29 -1.73 -15.43
CA PHE A 156 15.51 -0.84 -16.60
C PHE A 156 15.29 -1.38 -18.04
N ASN A 157 14.35 -0.72 -18.75
CA ASN A 157 14.15 -0.59 -20.20
C ASN A 157 14.96 -1.50 -21.14
N TRP A 158 14.27 -2.40 -21.88
CA TRP A 158 14.25 -2.51 -23.36
C TRP A 158 13.40 -3.73 -23.84
N LEU A 159 12.63 -3.53 -24.93
CA LEU A 159 11.99 -4.47 -25.91
C LEU A 159 10.58 -5.06 -25.64
N PRO A 160 9.83 -5.45 -26.70
CA PRO A 160 9.30 -4.67 -27.83
C PRO A 160 7.75 -4.64 -27.81
N THR A 161 7.16 -3.76 -28.61
CA THR A 161 5.71 -3.64 -28.88
C THR A 161 5.11 -4.99 -29.32
N GLY A 162 4.33 -5.65 -28.46
CA GLY A 162 3.61 -6.88 -28.83
C GLY A 162 3.22 -7.83 -27.70
N LEU A 163 2.85 -7.33 -26.51
CA LEU A 163 2.31 -8.20 -25.46
C LEU A 163 0.80 -8.42 -25.65
N THR A 164 0.34 -9.64 -25.41
CA THR A 164 -1.09 -9.99 -25.42
C THR A 164 -1.74 -9.63 -24.09
N TRP A 165 -3.03 -9.26 -24.15
CA TRP A 165 -3.87 -8.80 -23.04
C TRP A 165 -3.74 -9.52 -21.69
N PRO A 166 -3.61 -10.87 -21.61
CA PRO A 166 -3.47 -11.56 -20.33
C PRO A 166 -2.18 -11.20 -19.58
N LEU A 167 -1.10 -10.86 -20.30
CA LEU A 167 0.20 -10.52 -19.71
C LEU A 167 0.26 -9.06 -19.23
N LEU A 168 -0.46 -8.14 -19.89
CA LEU A 168 -0.64 -6.77 -19.42
C LEU A 168 -1.46 -6.72 -18.13
N LEU A 169 -2.52 -7.53 -18.03
CA LEU A 169 -3.32 -7.67 -16.81
C LEU A 169 -2.51 -8.22 -15.63
N VAL A 170 -1.70 -9.26 -15.85
CA VAL A 170 -0.80 -9.76 -14.80
C VAL A 170 0.21 -8.70 -14.41
N LYS A 171 0.72 -7.90 -15.34
CA LYS A 171 1.63 -6.79 -15.05
C LYS A 171 0.95 -5.66 -14.25
N LYS A 172 -0.28 -5.28 -14.59
CA LYS A 172 -1.06 -4.24 -13.89
C LYS A 172 -1.48 -4.71 -12.49
N ILE A 173 -1.92 -5.96 -12.36
CA ILE A 173 -2.17 -6.59 -11.05
C ILE A 173 -0.87 -6.69 -10.24
N HIS A 174 0.26 -7.09 -10.83
CA HIS A 174 1.55 -7.10 -10.12
C HIS A 174 2.04 -5.69 -9.76
N LEU A 175 1.89 -4.69 -10.63
CA LEU A 175 2.26 -3.31 -10.32
C LEU A 175 1.38 -2.72 -9.23
N LEU A 176 0.07 -3.00 -9.26
CA LEU A 176 -0.88 -2.65 -8.21
C LEU A 176 -0.49 -3.35 -6.90
N PHE A 177 -0.19 -4.66 -6.90
CA PHE A 177 0.31 -5.36 -5.71
C PHE A 177 1.68 -4.85 -5.26
N TYR A 178 2.57 -4.42 -6.16
CA TYR A 178 3.89 -3.89 -5.82
C TYR A 178 3.82 -2.46 -5.28
N GLN A 179 2.89 -1.63 -5.77
CA GLN A 179 2.56 -0.32 -5.21
C GLN A 179 1.83 -0.47 -3.85
N MET A 180 0.95 -1.47 -3.71
CA MET A 180 0.29 -1.80 -2.44
C MET A 180 1.26 -2.39 -1.41
N ALA A 181 2.23 -3.20 -1.83
CA ALA A 181 3.28 -3.75 -0.96
C ALA A 181 4.24 -2.69 -0.41
N HIS A 182 4.31 -1.51 -1.05
CA HIS A 182 5.09 -0.35 -0.57
C HIS A 182 4.26 0.71 0.15
N CYS A 183 2.96 0.48 0.37
CA CYS A 183 2.06 1.42 1.04
C CYS A 183 1.26 0.78 2.20
N MET A 184 1.84 -0.20 2.90
CA MET A 184 1.30 -0.61 4.21
C MET A 184 1.69 0.44 5.24
N THR A 185 0.80 1.41 5.43
CA THR A 185 0.98 2.44 6.44
C THR A 185 0.35 1.99 7.75
N LEU A 186 1.14 1.95 8.82
CA LEU A 186 0.62 1.72 10.17
C LEU A 186 0.18 3.05 10.79
N VAL A 187 -1.03 3.06 11.34
CA VAL A 187 -1.57 4.20 12.08
C VAL A 187 -1.66 3.85 13.55
N GLN A 188 -1.26 4.79 14.39
CA GLN A 188 -1.38 4.73 15.83
C GLN A 188 -2.51 5.65 16.31
N LEU A 189 -3.43 5.10 17.07
CA LEU A 189 -4.55 5.81 17.67
C LEU A 189 -4.28 6.12 19.14
N SER A 190 -4.47 7.38 19.50
CA SER A 190 -4.50 7.86 20.88
C SER A 190 -5.95 8.15 21.27
N ILE A 191 -6.35 7.71 22.46
CA ILE A 191 -7.75 7.71 22.88
C ILE A 191 -7.86 8.41 24.24
N SER A 192 -8.89 9.23 24.38
CA SER A 192 -9.32 9.78 25.67
C SER A 192 -10.83 9.83 25.73
N CYS A 193 -11.40 9.83 26.92
CA CYS A 193 -12.83 10.01 27.13
C CYS A 193 -13.09 11.16 28.11
N ASP A 194 -14.30 11.69 28.09
CA ASP A 194 -14.74 12.72 29.03
C ASP A 194 -16.20 12.48 29.44
N HIS A 195 -16.52 12.78 30.70
CA HIS A 195 -17.87 12.66 31.28
C HIS A 195 -18.49 11.24 31.18
N LEU A 196 -17.69 10.19 31.37
CA LEU A 196 -18.19 8.83 31.45
C LEU A 196 -19.25 8.68 32.56
N ILE A 197 -20.29 7.89 32.28
CA ILE A 197 -21.30 7.53 33.27
C ILE A 197 -20.68 6.67 34.37
N THR A 198 -21.23 6.78 35.58
CA THR A 198 -20.79 5.98 36.73
C THR A 198 -21.84 4.92 37.00
N MET A 199 -21.47 3.65 36.93
CA MET A 199 -22.35 2.53 37.28
C MET A 199 -22.22 2.12 38.76
N ASP A 200 -21.09 2.49 39.38
CA ASP A 200 -20.79 2.23 40.78
C ASP A 200 -21.57 3.06 41.80
N ILE A 201 -22.02 2.39 42.87
CA ILE A 201 -22.59 3.06 44.05
C ILE A 201 -21.46 3.50 44.98
N GLY A 202 -20.89 4.68 44.72
CA GLY A 202 -19.99 5.39 45.65
C GLY A 202 -18.51 5.45 45.25
N SER A 203 -18.11 4.87 44.11
CA SER A 203 -16.81 5.03 43.45
C SER A 203 -16.95 5.61 42.05
N LYS A 204 -15.83 6.02 41.45
CA LYS A 204 -15.77 6.37 40.02
C LYS A 204 -15.36 5.13 39.25
N SER A 205 -15.81 5.03 38.00
CA SER A 205 -15.45 3.94 37.09
C SER A 205 -13.93 3.77 36.90
N ASP A 206 -13.52 2.54 36.66
CA ASP A 206 -12.20 2.08 36.22
C ASP A 206 -12.22 1.76 34.71
N PRO A 207 -12.29 2.78 33.82
CA PRO A 207 -12.53 2.56 32.40
C PRO A 207 -11.36 1.92 31.66
N LEU A 208 -11.73 1.11 30.67
CA LEU A 208 -10.87 0.57 29.62
C LEU A 208 -11.56 0.71 28.26
N CYS A 209 -10.79 0.98 27.20
CA CYS A 209 -11.29 1.04 25.83
C CYS A 209 -10.87 -0.21 25.03
N VAL A 210 -11.84 -0.78 24.31
CA VAL A 210 -11.68 -1.90 23.38
C VAL A 210 -11.88 -1.39 21.96
N LEU A 211 -10.92 -1.63 21.08
CA LEU A 211 -11.01 -1.33 19.66
C LEU A 211 -11.39 -2.58 18.88
N LEU A 212 -12.46 -2.46 18.11
CA LEU A 212 -12.98 -3.49 17.22
C LEU A 212 -12.97 -2.98 15.77
N GLN A 213 -12.71 -3.85 14.81
CA GLN A 213 -12.81 -3.57 13.38
C GLN A 213 -13.85 -4.48 12.72
N ASP A 214 -14.65 -3.93 11.81
CA ASP A 214 -15.58 -4.71 10.99
C ASP A 214 -14.78 -5.58 10.03
N VAL A 215 -15.00 -6.90 10.10
CA VAL A 215 -14.39 -7.90 9.19
C VAL A 215 -15.40 -8.45 8.19
N GLY A 216 -16.58 -7.82 8.09
CA GLY A 216 -17.63 -8.19 7.17
C GLY A 216 -18.63 -9.21 7.73
N GLY A 217 -19.79 -9.29 7.09
CA GLY A 217 -20.89 -10.18 7.51
C GLY A 217 -21.50 -9.84 8.87
N GLY A 218 -21.28 -8.61 9.37
CA GLY A 218 -21.74 -8.16 10.69
C GLY A 218 -20.84 -8.60 11.85
N ASN A 219 -19.67 -9.18 11.55
CA ASN A 219 -18.72 -9.63 12.55
C ASN A 219 -17.67 -8.55 12.84
N TRP A 220 -17.28 -8.45 14.10
CA TRP A 220 -16.28 -7.51 14.59
C TRP A 220 -15.11 -8.28 15.16
N ALA A 221 -13.89 -7.94 14.74
CA ALA A 221 -12.65 -8.48 15.30
C ALA A 221 -12.04 -7.50 16.29
N GLU A 222 -11.64 -7.99 17.46
CA GLU A 222 -10.90 -7.17 18.43
C GLU A 222 -9.46 -6.97 17.97
N LEU A 223 -9.06 -5.71 17.81
CA LEU A 223 -7.70 -5.33 17.45
C LEU A 223 -6.82 -5.11 18.69
N GLY A 224 -7.41 -4.63 19.77
CA GLY A 224 -6.70 -4.44 21.03
C GLY A 224 -7.48 -3.65 22.06
N ARG A 225 -6.85 -3.51 23.23
CA ARG A 225 -7.39 -2.81 24.40
C ARG A 225 -6.37 -1.84 24.97
N THR A 226 -6.83 -0.71 25.47
CA THR A 226 -6.01 0.21 26.27
C THR A 226 -5.71 -0.40 27.64
N GLU A 227 -4.90 0.29 28.44
CA GLU A 227 -4.85 0.01 29.88
C GLU A 227 -6.15 0.43 30.58
N ARG A 228 -6.33 -0.08 31.80
CA ARG A 228 -7.36 0.34 32.73
C ARG A 228 -6.91 1.57 33.51
N VAL A 229 -7.74 2.61 33.55
CA VAL A 229 -7.47 3.83 34.33
C VAL A 229 -8.34 3.83 35.58
N GLN A 230 -7.74 3.91 36.76
CA GLN A 230 -8.52 3.79 38.00
C GLN A 230 -9.27 5.07 38.37
N ASN A 231 -10.53 4.91 38.80
CA ASN A 231 -11.39 5.93 39.39
C ASN A 231 -11.44 7.24 38.59
N CYS A 232 -11.65 7.13 37.28
CA CYS A 232 -11.55 8.24 36.35
C CYS A 232 -12.73 8.30 35.38
N SER A 233 -13.52 9.38 35.47
CA SER A 233 -14.62 9.66 34.53
C SER A 233 -14.17 10.31 33.22
N SER A 234 -12.90 10.73 33.13
CA SER A 234 -12.33 11.41 31.96
C SER A 234 -10.92 10.87 31.67
N PRO A 235 -10.79 9.57 31.36
CA PRO A 235 -9.49 8.93 31.19
C PRO A 235 -8.75 9.46 29.96
N GLN A 236 -7.43 9.61 30.11
CA GLN A 236 -6.49 9.70 28.98
C GLN A 236 -5.67 8.42 28.98
N PHE A 237 -5.81 7.62 27.93
CA PHE A 237 -5.12 6.35 27.83
C PHE A 237 -3.71 6.57 27.27
N SER A 238 -2.71 6.05 27.97
CA SER A 238 -1.30 6.07 27.60
C SER A 238 -0.97 4.98 26.58
N LYS A 239 -1.64 3.82 26.64
CA LYS A 239 -1.48 2.77 25.64
C LYS A 239 -2.23 3.16 24.38
N THR A 240 -1.47 3.28 23.29
CA THR A 240 -2.02 3.52 21.96
C THR A 240 -2.36 2.20 21.26
N LEU A 241 -3.27 2.27 20.29
CA LEU A 241 -3.73 1.11 19.54
C LEU A 241 -3.31 1.28 18.08
N GLN A 242 -2.77 0.22 17.47
CA GLN A 242 -2.20 0.26 16.12
C GLN A 242 -3.02 -0.59 15.16
N LEU A 243 -3.13 -0.12 13.92
CA LEU A 243 -3.79 -0.82 12.83
C LEU A 243 -3.24 -0.36 11.48
N GLU A 244 -3.37 -1.22 10.47
CA GLU A 244 -3.02 -0.92 9.09
C GLU A 244 -4.03 0.05 8.48
N TYR A 245 -3.56 0.94 7.61
CA TYR A 245 -4.36 1.91 6.88
C TYR A 245 -4.37 1.60 5.38
N HIS A 246 -5.57 1.55 4.83
CA HIS A 246 -5.87 1.30 3.42
C HIS A 246 -6.82 2.38 2.92
N PHE A 247 -6.29 3.35 2.18
CA PHE A 247 -7.04 4.50 1.66
C PHE A 247 -8.29 4.09 0.90
N GLU A 248 -8.16 3.03 0.11
CA GLU A 248 -9.12 2.52 -0.84
C GLU A 248 -10.23 1.66 -0.20
N THR A 249 -10.25 1.53 1.12
CA THR A 249 -11.24 0.74 1.87
C THR A 249 -11.91 1.55 2.98
N VAL A 250 -13.18 1.25 3.25
CA VAL A 250 -13.86 1.80 4.44
C VAL A 250 -13.61 0.88 5.63
N GLN A 251 -12.59 1.22 6.41
CA GLN A 251 -12.24 0.50 7.63
C GLN A 251 -13.10 0.99 8.79
N LYS A 252 -14.23 0.34 9.02
CA LYS A 252 -15.14 0.67 10.13
C LYS A 252 -14.55 0.20 11.46
N LEU A 253 -14.56 1.09 12.43
CA LEU A 253 -14.08 0.89 13.78
C LEU A 253 -15.21 1.08 14.78
N ARG A 254 -15.18 0.29 15.84
CA ARG A 254 -16.04 0.43 17.01
C ARG A 254 -15.17 0.52 18.25
N PHE A 255 -15.40 1.55 19.04
CA PHE A 255 -14.77 1.77 20.33
C PHE A 255 -15.79 1.41 21.42
N GLY A 256 -15.51 0.40 22.23
CA GLY A 256 -16.31 0.05 23.40
C GLY A 256 -15.60 0.48 24.68
N ILE A 257 -16.30 1.20 25.56
CA ILE A 257 -15.79 1.59 26.87
C ILE A 257 -16.46 0.74 27.94
N TYR A 258 -15.64 0.11 28.78
CA TYR A 258 -16.07 -0.81 29.83
C TYR A 258 -15.52 -0.37 31.17
N ASP A 259 -16.33 -0.53 32.22
CA ASP A 259 -15.94 -0.45 33.61
C ASP A 259 -15.45 -1.81 34.07
N THR A 260 -14.21 -1.88 34.57
CA THR A 260 -13.56 -3.17 34.84
C THR A 260 -13.27 -3.33 36.32
N ASP A 261 -14.25 -3.87 37.05
CA ASP A 261 -14.19 -4.09 38.50
C ASP A 261 -13.45 -5.38 38.87
N ASN A 262 -13.34 -6.31 37.92
CA ASN A 262 -12.84 -7.65 38.16
C ASN A 262 -11.40 -7.84 37.67
N LYS A 263 -10.73 -8.88 38.20
CA LYS A 263 -9.36 -9.27 37.80
C LYS A 263 -9.33 -10.23 36.60
N THR A 264 -10.50 -10.54 36.03
CA THR A 264 -10.64 -11.46 34.90
C THR A 264 -10.40 -10.73 33.58
N PRO A 265 -9.78 -11.38 32.58
CA PRO A 265 -9.55 -10.78 31.27
C PRO A 265 -10.80 -10.79 30.35
N GLU A 266 -11.89 -11.41 30.77
CA GLU A 266 -13.13 -11.54 30.01
C GLU A 266 -14.05 -10.33 30.21
N LEU A 267 -14.52 -9.73 29.12
CA LEU A 267 -15.39 -8.53 29.12
C LEU A 267 -16.88 -8.83 29.40
N GLY A 268 -17.25 -10.11 29.50
CA GLY A 268 -18.65 -10.53 29.61
C GLY A 268 -19.33 -10.12 30.93
N ASP A 269 -18.51 -9.89 31.95
CA ASP A 269 -18.94 -9.53 33.31
C ASP A 269 -18.64 -8.06 33.66
N ASP A 270 -18.15 -7.27 32.69
CA ASP A 270 -17.76 -5.85 32.86
C ASP A 270 -18.91 -4.91 32.41
N ASP A 271 -19.09 -3.79 33.11
CA ASP A 271 -20.19 -2.87 32.84
C ASP A 271 -19.91 -2.01 31.60
N PHE A 272 -20.82 -2.04 30.63
CA PHE A 272 -20.69 -1.25 29.41
C PHE A 272 -21.04 0.23 29.65
N LEU A 273 -20.04 1.10 29.55
CA LEU A 273 -20.17 2.54 29.77
C LEU A 273 -20.61 3.30 28.51
N GLY A 274 -20.50 2.67 27.34
CA GLY A 274 -20.92 3.21 26.05
C GLY A 274 -19.89 2.95 24.95
N GLY A 275 -20.29 3.17 23.70
CA GLY A 275 -19.41 3.02 22.55
C GLY A 275 -19.67 4.03 21.45
N ALA A 276 -18.71 4.11 20.52
CA ALA A 276 -18.81 4.95 19.33
C ALA A 276 -18.34 4.16 18.10
N GLU A 277 -18.92 4.47 16.94
CA GLU A 277 -18.53 3.91 15.65
C GLU A 277 -18.12 5.03 14.70
N CYS A 278 -17.05 4.82 13.95
CA CYS A 278 -16.61 5.68 12.86
C CYS A 278 -15.71 4.89 11.91
N SER A 279 -15.30 5.48 10.79
CA SER A 279 -14.24 4.89 9.95
C SER A 279 -12.86 5.42 10.34
N LEU A 280 -11.81 4.65 10.04
CA LEU A 280 -10.44 5.13 10.16
C LEU A 280 -10.20 6.37 9.27
N GLY A 281 -10.82 6.41 8.07
CA GLY A 281 -10.79 7.56 7.17
C GLY A 281 -11.23 8.86 7.84
N GLN A 282 -12.33 8.83 8.62
CA GLN A 282 -12.81 10.00 9.36
C GLN A 282 -11.84 10.46 10.46
N ILE A 283 -11.14 9.54 11.11
CA ILE A 283 -10.16 9.89 12.16
C ILE A 283 -8.95 10.59 11.53
N VAL A 284 -8.39 10.02 10.45
CA VAL A 284 -7.18 10.56 9.81
C VAL A 284 -7.43 11.89 9.11
N SER A 285 -8.66 12.14 8.62
CA SER A 285 -9.03 13.41 7.98
C SER A 285 -9.36 14.54 8.97
N SER A 286 -9.74 14.21 10.20
CA SER A 286 -10.22 15.21 11.18
C SER A 286 -9.15 15.74 12.14
N GLN A 287 -7.91 15.25 12.09
CA GLN A 287 -6.83 15.43 13.09
C GLN A 287 -7.18 14.88 14.50
N VAL A 288 -8.30 15.33 15.05
CA VAL A 288 -8.88 14.93 16.32
C VAL A 288 -10.39 14.77 16.13
N LEU A 289 -10.89 13.55 16.29
CA LEU A 289 -12.30 13.22 16.16
C LEU A 289 -12.92 13.03 17.55
N THR A 290 -13.91 13.83 17.90
CA THR A 290 -14.69 13.66 19.14
C THR A 290 -16.11 13.20 18.83
N LEU A 291 -16.53 12.09 19.42
CA LEU A 291 -17.84 11.47 19.23
C LEU A 291 -18.58 11.31 20.57
N PRO A 292 -19.91 11.45 20.58
CA PRO A 292 -20.71 11.04 21.73
C PRO A 292 -20.70 9.52 21.91
N LEU A 293 -20.63 9.07 23.16
CA LEU A 293 -20.78 7.66 23.48
C LEU A 293 -22.26 7.28 23.52
N MET A 294 -22.57 6.09 23.01
CA MET A 294 -23.92 5.54 22.91
C MET A 294 -23.99 4.20 23.66
N LEU A 295 -25.06 3.98 24.42
CA LEU A 295 -25.32 2.65 25.03
C LEU A 295 -25.90 1.70 23.98
N GLU A 296 -26.78 2.23 23.13
CA GLU A 296 -27.42 1.54 22.03
C GLU A 296 -27.65 2.56 20.90
N PRO A 297 -27.91 2.14 19.65
CA PRO A 297 -28.23 3.06 18.56
C PRO A 297 -29.34 4.05 18.95
N GLY A 298 -29.00 5.35 18.95
CA GLY A 298 -29.93 6.43 19.30
C GLY A 298 -30.12 6.69 20.80
N LYS A 299 -29.43 5.96 21.69
CA LYS A 299 -29.49 6.12 23.15
C LYS A 299 -28.14 6.60 23.70
N PRO A 300 -27.99 7.91 23.97
CA PRO A 300 -26.74 8.46 24.50
C PRO A 300 -26.35 7.88 25.87
N ALA A 301 -25.06 7.64 26.06
CA ALA A 301 -24.46 7.28 27.34
C ALA A 301 -24.21 8.54 28.18
N GLY A 302 -25.30 9.21 28.60
CA GLY A 302 -25.23 10.46 29.34
C GLY A 302 -24.57 11.58 28.52
N ARG A 303 -23.52 12.21 29.09
CA ARG A 303 -22.70 13.23 28.42
C ARG A 303 -21.34 12.68 27.96
N GLY A 304 -21.17 11.35 28.03
CA GLY A 304 -19.93 10.68 27.71
C GLY A 304 -19.49 10.97 26.28
N THR A 305 -18.22 11.31 26.12
CA THR A 305 -17.60 11.48 24.80
C THR A 305 -16.31 10.71 24.74
N ILE A 306 -15.95 10.28 23.54
CA ILE A 306 -14.64 9.73 23.20
C ILE A 306 -13.96 10.66 22.20
N THR A 307 -12.68 10.90 22.41
CA THR A 307 -11.82 11.66 21.52
C THR A 307 -10.69 10.77 21.04
N VAL A 308 -10.54 10.67 19.72
CA VAL A 308 -9.54 9.84 19.05
C VAL A 308 -8.69 10.71 18.14
N SER A 309 -7.38 10.57 18.22
CA SER A 309 -6.44 11.17 17.27
C SER A 309 -5.54 10.09 16.66
N ALA A 310 -5.10 10.32 15.43
CA ALA A 310 -4.26 9.39 14.67
C ALA A 310 -2.88 9.98 14.39
N GLN A 311 -1.87 9.12 14.33
CA GLN A 311 -0.53 9.45 13.87
C GLN A 311 -0.02 8.32 12.98
N GLU A 312 0.63 8.66 11.85
CA GLU A 312 1.33 7.70 11.03
C GLU A 312 2.63 7.22 11.71
N LEU A 313 2.84 5.90 11.75
CA LEU A 313 4.06 5.26 12.24
C LEU A 313 5.04 5.02 11.11
N LYS A 314 5.74 6.07 10.68
CA LYS A 314 6.77 5.98 9.64
C LYS A 314 7.87 7.00 9.86
N ASP A 315 9.14 6.58 9.68
CA ASP A 315 10.25 7.53 9.57
C ASP A 315 10.29 8.08 8.14
N ASN A 316 9.67 9.23 7.96
CA ASN A 316 9.56 9.92 6.67
C ASN A 316 10.85 10.67 6.29
N ARG A 317 11.95 10.48 7.02
CA ARG A 317 13.22 11.11 6.69
C ARG A 317 13.97 10.31 5.62
N VAL A 318 14.42 11.00 4.59
CA VAL A 318 15.30 10.47 3.55
C VAL A 318 16.61 11.25 3.51
N VAL A 319 17.70 10.55 3.24
CA VAL A 319 18.99 11.18 2.92
C VAL A 319 19.09 11.35 1.42
N THR A 320 19.21 12.58 0.95
CA THR A 320 19.44 12.94 -0.45
C THR A 320 20.93 13.26 -0.65
N MET A 321 21.59 12.57 -1.58
CA MET A 321 23.03 12.69 -1.82
C MET A 321 23.40 12.94 -3.27
N GLU A 322 24.43 13.76 -3.47
CA GLU A 322 25.12 13.97 -4.74
C GLU A 322 26.63 13.79 -4.53
N ILE A 323 27.24 12.91 -5.33
CA ILE A 323 28.58 12.40 -5.09
C ILE A 323 29.39 12.43 -6.40
N GLU A 324 30.64 12.83 -6.30
CA GLU A 324 31.62 12.71 -7.38
C GLU A 324 32.86 11.97 -6.89
N ALA A 325 33.68 11.48 -7.82
CA ALA A 325 35.01 11.01 -7.54
C ALA A 325 36.06 11.78 -8.33
N ARG A 326 37.30 11.72 -7.88
CA ARG A 326 38.45 12.32 -8.54
C ARG A 326 39.63 11.35 -8.56
N ASN A 327 40.32 11.32 -9.69
CA ASN A 327 41.56 10.59 -9.89
C ASN A 327 41.46 9.11 -9.47
N LEU A 328 40.36 8.43 -9.83
CA LEU A 328 40.22 7.00 -9.57
C LEU A 328 41.31 6.21 -10.29
N ASP A 329 41.75 5.11 -9.68
CA ASP A 329 42.71 4.21 -10.31
C ASP A 329 42.07 3.52 -11.52
N LYS A 330 42.82 3.49 -12.63
CA LYS A 330 42.47 2.73 -13.83
C LYS A 330 42.63 1.23 -13.56
N LYS A 331 41.61 0.43 -13.85
CA LYS A 331 41.68 -1.05 -13.81
C LYS A 331 41.70 -1.69 -15.20
N ASP A 332 40.99 -1.09 -16.16
CA ASP A 332 40.95 -1.61 -17.53
C ASP A 332 42.27 -1.51 -18.32
N PHE A 333 42.54 -2.55 -19.11
CA PHE A 333 43.69 -2.58 -20.03
C PHE A 333 43.50 -1.59 -21.20
N LEU A 334 42.30 -1.57 -21.81
CA LEU A 334 41.94 -0.75 -22.98
C LEU A 334 40.74 0.19 -22.71
N GLY A 335 40.91 1.14 -21.78
CA GLY A 335 39.88 2.13 -21.43
C GLY A 335 40.18 2.70 -20.05
N LYS A 336 39.51 3.76 -19.60
CA LYS A 336 39.45 4.07 -18.16
C LYS A 336 38.42 3.15 -17.51
N SER A 337 38.45 3.07 -16.19
CA SER A 337 37.43 2.35 -15.43
C SER A 337 36.01 2.85 -15.68
N ASP A 338 35.06 1.96 -15.48
CA ASP A 338 33.60 2.09 -15.45
C ASP A 338 33.08 2.10 -13.99
N PRO A 339 33.40 3.13 -13.17
CA PRO A 339 33.15 3.07 -11.73
C PRO A 339 31.68 3.17 -11.32
N PHE A 340 31.36 2.48 -10.23
CA PHE A 340 30.13 2.63 -9.45
C PHE A 340 30.42 2.57 -7.94
N LEU A 341 29.46 3.02 -7.13
CA LEU A 341 29.51 3.02 -5.67
C LEU A 341 28.51 2.06 -5.06
N GLU A 342 28.90 1.45 -3.97
CA GLU A 342 28.05 0.65 -3.10
C GLU A 342 28.18 1.12 -1.65
N PHE A 343 27.04 1.36 -1.00
CA PHE A 343 26.95 1.76 0.39
C PHE A 343 26.46 0.57 1.19
N PHE A 344 27.15 0.24 2.28
CA PHE A 344 26.80 -0.83 3.17
C PHE A 344 26.63 -0.30 4.58
N ARG A 345 25.52 -0.64 5.23
CA ARG A 345 25.28 -0.35 6.65
C ARG A 345 25.73 -1.54 7.50
N GLN A 346 26.29 -1.25 8.66
CA GLN A 346 26.57 -2.28 9.66
C GLN A 346 25.29 -2.63 10.44
N GLY A 347 24.89 -3.90 10.45
CA GLY A 347 23.75 -4.44 11.20
C GLY A 347 24.00 -5.90 11.57
N ASP A 348 23.65 -6.33 12.79
CA ASP A 348 23.80 -7.71 13.27
C ASP A 348 25.22 -8.31 13.08
N GLY A 349 26.25 -7.46 13.13
CA GLY A 349 27.64 -7.84 12.89
C GLY A 349 27.99 -8.10 11.41
N LYS A 350 27.06 -7.89 10.47
CA LYS A 350 27.24 -8.01 9.03
C LYS A 350 27.09 -6.66 8.31
N TRP A 351 27.53 -6.63 7.05
CA TRP A 351 27.38 -5.49 6.16
C TRP A 351 26.21 -5.75 5.21
N HIS A 352 25.22 -4.87 5.22
CA HIS A 352 24.04 -4.94 4.37
C HIS A 352 24.08 -3.84 3.32
N LEU A 353 23.91 -4.19 2.04
CA LEU A 353 23.87 -3.21 0.95
C LEU A 353 22.62 -2.32 1.10
N VAL A 354 22.82 -1.01 1.14
CA VAL A 354 21.72 -0.03 1.30
C VAL A 354 21.54 0.86 0.08
N TYR A 355 22.55 0.95 -0.79
CA TYR A 355 22.45 1.68 -2.05
C TYR A 355 23.56 1.26 -3.03
N ARG A 356 23.24 1.25 -4.32
CA ARG A 356 24.20 1.09 -5.42
C ARG A 356 23.94 2.16 -6.48
N SER A 357 24.97 2.89 -6.90
CA SER A 357 24.86 3.90 -7.97
C SER A 357 24.79 3.27 -9.36
N GLU A 358 24.49 4.08 -10.37
CA GLU A 358 24.72 3.69 -11.76
C GLU A 358 26.22 3.53 -12.07
N VAL A 359 26.50 2.77 -13.13
CA VAL A 359 27.83 2.61 -13.71
C VAL A 359 28.09 3.74 -14.69
N ILE A 360 29.21 4.45 -14.52
CA ILE A 360 29.64 5.52 -15.43
C ILE A 360 30.82 5.02 -16.24
N LYS A 361 30.62 4.80 -17.54
CA LYS A 361 31.65 4.21 -18.39
C LYS A 361 32.84 5.13 -18.67
N ASN A 362 34.04 4.57 -18.68
CA ASN A 362 35.30 5.15 -19.13
C ASN A 362 35.59 6.51 -18.48
N ASN A 363 35.47 6.58 -17.15
CA ASN A 363 35.60 7.82 -16.39
C ASN A 363 36.33 7.63 -15.04
N LEU A 364 37.42 8.37 -14.82
CA LEU A 364 38.15 8.39 -13.54
C LEU A 364 37.74 9.55 -12.62
N ASN A 365 36.85 10.42 -13.09
CA ASN A 365 36.27 11.52 -12.34
C ASN A 365 34.73 11.54 -12.52
N PRO A 366 34.04 10.44 -12.20
CA PRO A 366 32.58 10.34 -12.34
C PRO A 366 31.86 11.32 -11.41
N THR A 367 30.72 11.82 -11.87
CA THR A 367 29.69 12.43 -11.01
C THR A 367 28.44 11.59 -11.17
N TRP A 368 28.02 10.90 -10.11
CA TRP A 368 26.85 10.04 -10.13
C TRP A 368 25.57 10.86 -9.97
N LYS A 369 24.45 10.32 -10.48
CA LYS A 369 23.13 10.91 -10.31
C LYS A 369 22.81 11.07 -8.84
N ARG A 370 22.12 12.16 -8.54
CA ARG A 370 21.53 12.39 -7.21
C ARG A 370 20.56 11.25 -6.88
N PHE A 371 20.60 10.79 -5.64
CA PHE A 371 19.75 9.71 -5.15
C PHE A 371 19.24 10.02 -3.74
N SER A 372 18.17 9.31 -3.35
CA SER A 372 17.57 9.41 -2.02
C SER A 372 17.32 8.02 -1.44
N VAL A 373 17.58 7.83 -0.14
CA VAL A 373 17.36 6.58 0.60
C VAL A 373 16.75 6.91 1.96
N SER A 374 15.84 6.10 2.49
CA SER A 374 15.30 6.34 3.85
C SER A 374 16.40 6.29 4.90
N VAL A 375 16.33 7.16 5.91
CA VAL A 375 17.31 7.20 7.01
C VAL A 375 17.31 5.86 7.78
N GLN A 376 16.14 5.24 7.93
CA GLN A 376 16.01 3.92 8.53
C GLN A 376 16.76 2.84 7.74
N HIS A 377 16.63 2.81 6.41
CA HIS A 377 17.35 1.84 5.59
C HIS A 377 18.86 2.15 5.55
N PHE A 378 19.22 3.43 5.39
CA PHE A 378 20.59 3.87 5.19
C PHE A 378 21.47 3.72 6.44
N CYS A 379 20.95 4.06 7.62
CA CYS A 379 21.73 4.05 8.87
C CYS A 379 20.97 3.50 10.10
N GLY A 380 19.81 2.84 9.91
CA GLY A 380 19.03 2.28 11.02
C GLY A 380 18.40 3.33 11.94
N GLY A 381 18.24 4.57 11.46
CA GLY A 381 17.72 5.68 12.26
C GLY A 381 18.78 6.43 13.07
N ASP A 382 19.97 5.86 13.26
CA ASP A 382 21.08 6.47 13.98
C ASP A 382 22.14 7.02 13.00
N PRO A 383 22.34 8.35 12.93
CA PRO A 383 23.33 8.97 12.04
C PRO A 383 24.79 8.58 12.33
N SER A 384 25.08 8.00 13.49
CA SER A 384 26.41 7.55 13.90
C SER A 384 26.74 6.13 13.47
N THR A 385 25.76 5.37 12.98
CA THR A 385 25.95 4.00 12.50
C THR A 385 27.07 3.92 11.44
N PRO A 386 28.03 2.99 11.58
CA PRO A 386 29.09 2.80 10.60
C PRO A 386 28.55 2.40 9.22
N ILE A 387 29.08 3.07 8.20
CA ILE A 387 28.79 2.83 6.80
C ILE A 387 30.11 2.51 6.09
N GLN A 388 30.16 1.40 5.38
CA GLN A 388 31.25 1.08 4.46
C GLN A 388 30.84 1.49 3.05
N VAL A 389 31.70 2.22 2.37
CA VAL A 389 31.52 2.53 0.94
C VAL A 389 32.57 1.79 0.14
N ARG A 390 32.15 1.17 -0.96
CA ARG A 390 33.03 0.50 -1.93
C ARG A 390 32.88 1.19 -3.28
N CYS A 391 34.01 1.53 -3.89
CA CYS A 391 34.09 1.96 -5.26
C CYS A 391 34.72 0.82 -6.07
N SER A 392 34.00 0.34 -7.08
CA SER A 392 34.40 -0.79 -7.91
C SER A 392 34.29 -0.43 -9.37
N ASP A 393 35.10 -1.08 -10.19
CA ASP A 393 35.02 -1.06 -11.63
C ASP A 393 34.03 -2.13 -12.12
N TYR A 394 33.22 -1.81 -13.12
CA TYR A 394 32.20 -2.72 -13.62
C TYR A 394 32.77 -3.66 -14.68
N ASP A 395 32.48 -4.95 -14.51
CA ASP A 395 32.86 -6.04 -15.40
C ASP A 395 31.60 -6.82 -15.80
N SER A 396 31.44 -7.09 -17.10
CA SER A 396 30.23 -7.72 -17.63
C SER A 396 30.00 -9.16 -17.17
N ASP A 397 31.03 -9.82 -16.64
CA ASP A 397 30.95 -11.19 -16.10
C ASP A 397 30.56 -11.23 -14.60
N GLY A 398 30.36 -10.06 -13.98
CA GLY A 398 29.99 -9.91 -12.58
C GLY A 398 31.17 -9.93 -11.60
N SER A 399 32.41 -10.09 -12.08
CA SER A 399 33.63 -10.13 -11.25
C SER A 399 34.25 -8.75 -11.02
N HIS A 400 33.41 -7.78 -10.64
CA HIS A 400 33.76 -6.36 -10.49
C HIS A 400 35.06 -6.11 -9.71
N ASP A 401 35.98 -5.38 -10.32
CA ASP A 401 37.28 -5.05 -9.75
C ASP A 401 37.21 -3.94 -8.69
N LEU A 402 37.56 -4.24 -7.43
CA LEU A 402 37.57 -3.22 -6.37
C LEU A 402 38.60 -2.12 -6.65
N ILE A 403 38.17 -0.86 -6.74
CA ILE A 403 39.06 0.31 -6.82
C ILE A 403 39.53 0.68 -5.42
N GLY A 404 38.62 0.84 -4.47
CA GLY A 404 38.95 1.10 -3.07
C GLY A 404 37.72 1.19 -2.17
N THR A 405 37.95 1.24 -0.86
CA THR A 405 36.91 1.35 0.17
C THR A 405 37.26 2.41 1.20
N PHE A 406 36.26 2.95 1.87
CA PHE A 406 36.39 3.79 3.06
C PHE A 406 35.22 3.54 4.01
N HIS A 407 35.38 3.94 5.26
CA HIS A 407 34.33 3.89 6.28
C HIS A 407 33.91 5.31 6.65
N THR A 408 32.62 5.48 6.92
CA THR A 408 32.02 6.76 7.27
C THR A 408 30.78 6.55 8.14
N SER A 409 30.01 7.60 8.38
CA SER A 409 28.67 7.59 8.94
C SER A 409 27.85 8.70 8.31
N LEU A 410 26.52 8.67 8.45
CA LEU A 410 25.67 9.76 7.94
C LEU A 410 26.09 11.11 8.52
N ALA A 411 26.43 11.19 9.81
CA ALA A 411 26.91 12.41 10.46
C ALA A 411 28.18 12.98 9.80
N GLN A 412 29.09 12.12 9.32
CA GLN A 412 30.29 12.53 8.60
C GLN A 412 30.00 12.92 7.15
N LEU A 413 29.12 12.18 6.47
CA LEU A 413 28.69 12.49 5.11
C LEU A 413 27.98 13.86 5.02
N GLN A 414 27.26 14.25 6.08
CA GLN A 414 26.58 15.54 6.18
C GLN A 414 27.52 16.74 6.37
N ALA A 415 28.80 16.52 6.71
CA ALA A 415 29.80 17.58 6.83
C ALA A 415 30.28 18.07 5.44
N VAL A 416 29.35 18.50 4.59
CA VAL A 416 29.61 18.81 3.18
C VAL A 416 30.39 20.13 3.00
N PRO A 417 31.34 20.21 2.04
CA PRO A 417 31.80 19.09 1.22
C PRO A 417 32.65 18.11 2.05
N ALA A 418 32.32 16.82 1.98
CA ALA A 418 33.05 15.77 2.67
C ALA A 418 33.91 15.00 1.65
N GLU A 419 35.20 14.82 1.95
CA GLU A 419 36.12 14.10 1.07
C GLU A 419 36.68 12.87 1.78
N PHE A 420 36.67 11.73 1.08
CA PHE A 420 37.14 10.44 1.58
C PHE A 420 38.13 9.82 0.61
N GLU A 421 39.27 9.39 1.13
CA GLU A 421 40.25 8.67 0.32
C GLU A 421 39.80 7.22 0.11
N CYS A 422 39.75 6.78 -1.15
CA CYS A 422 39.50 5.38 -1.48
C CYS A 422 40.76 4.55 -1.24
N ILE A 423 40.71 3.61 -0.29
CA ILE A 423 41.85 2.76 0.05
C ILE A 423 41.62 1.34 -0.45
N HIS A 424 42.52 0.85 -1.30
CA HIS A 424 42.54 -0.56 -1.69
C HIS A 424 43.33 -1.38 -0.65
N PRO A 425 42.71 -2.35 0.04
CA PRO A 425 43.33 -3.07 1.15
C PRO A 425 44.66 -3.74 0.76
N GLU A 426 44.69 -4.44 -0.37
CA GLU A 426 45.92 -5.10 -0.83
C GLU A 426 47.04 -4.14 -1.22
N LYS A 427 46.73 -3.01 -1.87
CA LYS A 427 47.76 -2.04 -2.28
C LYS A 427 48.37 -1.37 -1.06
N GLN A 428 47.56 -1.07 -0.04
CA GLN A 428 48.03 -0.50 1.22
C GLN A 428 49.00 -1.43 1.95
N GLN A 429 48.75 -2.74 1.92
CA GLN A 429 49.65 -3.73 2.53
C GLN A 429 50.92 -3.97 1.71
N LYS A 430 50.81 -4.00 0.37
CA LYS A 430 51.91 -4.40 -0.53
C LYS A 430 52.85 -3.25 -0.94
N LYS A 431 52.37 -1.99 -0.98
CA LYS A 431 53.11 -0.85 -1.54
C LYS A 431 53.33 0.24 -0.48
N LYS A 432 54.56 0.39 -0.01
CA LYS A 432 54.94 1.44 0.97
C LYS A 432 54.70 2.88 0.49
N SER A 433 54.68 3.13 -0.82
CA SER A 433 54.43 4.45 -1.42
C SER A 433 52.97 4.72 -1.80
N TYR A 434 52.07 3.76 -1.56
CA TYR A 434 50.65 3.91 -1.88
C TYR A 434 50.00 4.96 -0.98
N LYS A 435 49.24 5.89 -1.60
CA LYS A 435 48.47 6.91 -0.89
C LYS A 435 46.98 6.57 -0.89
N ASN A 436 46.36 6.56 -2.06
CA ASN A 436 44.96 6.19 -2.27
C ASN A 436 44.75 5.72 -3.72
N SER A 437 43.54 5.25 -4.04
CA SER A 437 43.10 4.84 -5.39
C SER A 437 42.08 5.86 -5.94
N GLY A 438 42.21 7.12 -5.54
CA GLY A 438 41.28 8.21 -5.81
C GLY A 438 40.56 8.73 -4.56
N THR A 439 39.76 9.77 -4.74
CA THR A 439 39.03 10.47 -3.68
C THR A 439 37.55 10.55 -4.04
N ILE A 440 36.66 10.21 -3.11
CA ILE A 440 35.21 10.42 -3.21
C ILE A 440 34.86 11.74 -2.52
N CYS A 441 34.10 12.59 -3.19
CA CYS A 441 33.65 13.89 -2.69
C CYS A 441 32.12 13.91 -2.67
N VAL A 442 31.56 14.09 -1.47
CA VAL A 442 30.14 14.28 -1.26
C VAL A 442 29.83 15.77 -1.38
N LYS A 443 29.08 16.14 -2.41
CA LYS A 443 28.69 17.53 -2.70
C LYS A 443 27.47 17.95 -1.91
N ILE A 444 26.49 17.06 -1.84
CA ILE A 444 25.23 17.28 -1.16
C ILE A 444 24.97 16.03 -0.32
N CYS A 445 24.58 16.24 0.93
CA CYS A 445 24.07 15.22 1.83
C CYS A 445 23.10 15.92 2.77
N GLN A 446 21.81 15.87 2.45
CA GLN A 446 20.75 16.53 3.19
C GLN A 446 19.76 15.48 3.68
N VAL A 447 19.31 15.63 4.93
CA VAL A 447 18.20 14.84 5.45
C VAL A 447 16.95 15.68 5.26
N GLU A 448 16.05 15.20 4.42
CA GLU A 448 14.80 15.85 4.05
C GLU A 448 13.63 15.00 4.55
N THR A 449 12.51 15.65 4.81
CA THR A 449 11.26 14.93 5.09
C THR A 449 10.55 14.66 3.77
N GLU A 450 10.33 13.40 3.45
CA GLU A 450 9.50 12.95 2.35
C GLU A 450 8.08 12.69 2.85
N TYR A 451 7.17 13.61 2.53
CA TYR A 451 5.80 13.55 3.03
C TYR A 451 4.97 12.44 2.37
N SER A 452 4.25 11.69 3.20
CA SER A 452 3.31 10.66 2.77
C SER A 452 1.96 11.26 2.37
N PHE A 453 1.06 10.44 1.84
CA PHE A 453 -0.34 10.83 1.64
C PHE A 453 -1.04 11.20 2.96
N LEU A 454 -0.83 10.39 4.02
CA LEU A 454 -1.42 10.66 5.34
C LEU A 454 -0.88 11.93 5.96
N ASP A 455 0.39 12.30 5.73
CA ASP A 455 0.92 13.59 6.20
C ASP A 455 0.10 14.76 5.66
N TYR A 456 -0.29 14.73 4.38
CA TYR A 456 -1.15 15.77 3.79
C TYR A 456 -2.57 15.74 4.35
N VAL A 457 -3.20 14.56 4.40
CA VAL A 457 -4.58 14.40 4.89
C VAL A 457 -4.68 14.82 6.37
N MET A 458 -3.80 14.28 7.23
CA MET A 458 -3.72 14.66 8.64
C MET A 458 -3.27 16.11 8.81
N GLY A 459 -2.52 16.68 7.86
CA GLY A 459 -2.20 18.11 7.82
C GLY A 459 -3.43 19.00 7.61
N GLY A 460 -4.56 18.44 7.16
CA GLY A 460 -5.79 19.15 6.85
C GLY A 460 -6.01 19.40 5.36
N CYS A 461 -5.30 18.69 4.48
CA CYS A 461 -5.61 18.69 3.05
C CYS A 461 -6.98 18.04 2.81
N GLN A 462 -7.87 18.76 2.14
CA GLN A 462 -9.20 18.27 1.77
C GLN A 462 -9.19 17.62 0.39
N ILE A 463 -9.87 16.48 0.27
CA ILE A 463 -10.08 15.81 -1.02
C ILE A 463 -11.50 16.11 -1.49
N ASN A 464 -11.60 17.06 -2.42
CA ASN A 464 -12.88 17.54 -2.96
C ASN A 464 -13.35 16.59 -4.05
N PHE A 465 -14.50 15.94 -3.84
CA PHE A 465 -15.01 14.92 -4.75
C PHE A 465 -16.13 15.44 -5.65
N THR A 466 -15.99 15.28 -6.96
CA THR A 466 -16.99 15.67 -7.97
C THR A 466 -17.38 14.45 -8.80
N VAL A 467 -18.67 14.31 -9.11
CA VAL A 467 -19.20 13.21 -9.92
C VAL A 467 -19.75 13.74 -11.24
N GLY A 468 -19.33 13.14 -12.36
CA GLY A 468 -19.95 13.27 -13.67
C GLY A 468 -20.57 11.96 -14.10
N VAL A 469 -21.85 11.98 -14.45
CA VAL A 469 -22.58 10.81 -14.94
C VAL A 469 -22.97 11.03 -16.40
N ASP A 470 -22.68 10.04 -17.22
CA ASP A 470 -23.08 10.00 -18.63
C ASP A 470 -24.59 9.78 -18.74
N PHE A 471 -25.28 10.62 -19.52
CA PHE A 471 -26.69 10.48 -19.87
C PHE A 471 -26.87 10.42 -21.40
N THR A 472 -25.92 9.82 -22.10
CA THR A 472 -25.97 9.69 -23.56
C THR A 472 -26.93 8.57 -24.00
N GLY A 473 -27.42 8.68 -25.23
CA GLY A 473 -28.41 7.78 -25.82
C GLY A 473 -27.90 6.35 -26.06
N SER A 474 -26.58 6.12 -26.03
CA SER A 474 -26.00 4.78 -26.09
C SER A 474 -26.42 3.89 -24.91
N ASN A 475 -26.79 4.51 -23.78
CA ASN A 475 -27.29 3.83 -22.58
C ASN A 475 -28.67 3.17 -22.76
N GLY A 476 -29.38 3.45 -23.87
CA GLY A 476 -30.72 2.95 -24.14
C GLY A 476 -31.81 3.62 -23.29
N ASP A 477 -33.08 3.35 -23.61
CA ASP A 477 -34.24 3.94 -22.94
C ASP A 477 -34.27 3.53 -21.44
N PRO A 478 -34.20 4.47 -20.47
CA PRO A 478 -34.22 4.16 -19.04
C PRO A 478 -35.42 3.37 -18.55
N SER A 479 -36.53 3.35 -19.30
CA SER A 479 -37.71 2.54 -19.00
C SER A 479 -37.56 1.07 -19.41
N SER A 480 -36.59 0.77 -20.28
CA SER A 480 -36.29 -0.58 -20.74
C SER A 480 -35.37 -1.32 -19.74
N PRO A 481 -35.68 -2.58 -19.38
CA PRO A 481 -34.79 -3.42 -18.57
C PRO A 481 -33.38 -3.63 -19.15
N ASP A 482 -33.22 -3.45 -20.46
CA ASP A 482 -31.93 -3.61 -21.15
C ASP A 482 -31.06 -2.34 -21.08
N SER A 483 -31.59 -1.23 -20.55
CA SER A 483 -30.83 0.02 -20.40
C SER A 483 -29.84 -0.04 -19.25
N LEU A 484 -28.66 0.54 -19.44
CA LEU A 484 -27.66 0.71 -18.38
C LEU A 484 -28.15 1.67 -17.28
N HIS A 485 -29.11 2.54 -17.59
CA HIS A 485 -29.75 3.42 -16.61
C HIS A 485 -30.98 2.81 -15.94
N TYR A 486 -31.42 1.61 -16.32
CA TYR A 486 -32.64 1.01 -15.80
C TYR A 486 -32.68 0.97 -14.27
N LEU A 487 -33.69 1.61 -13.69
CA LEU A 487 -33.90 1.65 -12.24
C LEU A 487 -34.80 0.48 -11.84
N SER A 488 -34.19 -0.69 -11.62
CA SER A 488 -34.92 -1.86 -11.15
C SER A 488 -35.57 -1.62 -9.78
N PRO A 489 -36.83 -2.05 -9.56
CA PRO A 489 -37.50 -1.94 -8.25
C PRO A 489 -36.76 -2.67 -7.11
N THR A 490 -35.94 -3.67 -7.43
CA THR A 490 -35.25 -4.53 -6.47
C THR A 490 -33.73 -4.51 -6.60
N GLY A 491 -33.17 -3.69 -7.50
CA GLY A 491 -31.76 -3.71 -7.85
C GLY A 491 -31.16 -2.33 -8.05
N VAL A 492 -29.83 -2.27 -8.16
CA VAL A 492 -29.06 -1.10 -8.56
C VAL A 492 -28.42 -1.37 -9.91
N ASN A 493 -28.35 -0.36 -10.77
CA ASN A 493 -27.65 -0.45 -12.04
C ASN A 493 -26.13 -0.28 -11.84
N GLU A 494 -25.35 -0.46 -12.91
CA GLU A 494 -23.88 -0.38 -12.84
C GLU A 494 -23.40 1.03 -12.44
N TYR A 495 -24.05 2.10 -12.93
CA TYR A 495 -23.76 3.48 -12.55
C TYR A 495 -23.88 3.70 -11.03
N LEU A 496 -25.02 3.31 -10.44
CA LEU A 496 -25.26 3.43 -9.01
C LEU A 496 -24.29 2.59 -8.20
N THR A 497 -23.93 1.40 -8.69
CA THR A 497 -23.00 0.51 -7.99
C THR A 497 -21.59 1.11 -7.97
N ALA A 498 -21.10 1.61 -9.11
CA ALA A 498 -19.83 2.30 -9.19
C ALA A 498 -19.79 3.56 -8.32
N LEU A 499 -20.86 4.37 -8.36
CA LEU A 499 -21.00 5.56 -7.52
C LEU A 499 -20.93 5.21 -6.03
N TRP A 500 -21.67 4.18 -5.59
CA TRP A 500 -21.63 3.74 -4.19
C TRP A 500 -20.26 3.21 -3.79
N SER A 501 -19.65 2.34 -4.59
CA SER A 501 -18.34 1.76 -4.27
C SER A 501 -17.25 2.81 -4.10
N VAL A 502 -17.14 3.75 -5.05
CA VAL A 502 -16.08 4.78 -5.02
C VAL A 502 -16.43 5.89 -4.03
N GLY A 503 -17.66 6.42 -4.11
CA GLY A 503 -18.08 7.56 -3.31
C GLY A 503 -18.08 7.25 -1.81
N THR A 504 -18.40 6.02 -1.40
CA THR A 504 -18.44 5.65 0.02
C THR A 504 -17.06 5.72 0.68
N VAL A 505 -15.99 5.47 -0.08
CA VAL A 505 -14.61 5.58 0.41
C VAL A 505 -14.16 7.04 0.44
N VAL A 506 -14.35 7.77 -0.66
CA VAL A 506 -13.82 9.14 -0.79
C VAL A 506 -14.52 10.13 0.14
N GLN A 507 -15.80 9.94 0.46
CA GLN A 507 -16.57 10.87 1.31
C GLN A 507 -16.04 11.03 2.75
N ASP A 508 -15.11 10.18 3.21
CA ASP A 508 -14.50 10.31 4.54
C ASP A 508 -13.33 11.29 4.57
N TYR A 509 -12.84 11.70 3.39
CA TYR A 509 -11.75 12.66 3.20
C TYR A 509 -12.25 14.05 2.76
N ASP A 510 -13.57 14.20 2.68
CA ASP A 510 -14.25 15.47 2.46
C ASP A 510 -14.94 15.90 3.77
N SER A 511 -14.64 17.11 4.23
CA SER A 511 -15.09 17.59 5.54
C SER A 511 -16.55 18.01 5.58
N ASP A 512 -17.09 18.57 4.48
CA ASP A 512 -18.47 19.06 4.46
C ASP A 512 -19.45 18.02 3.87
N LYS A 513 -18.91 17.01 3.18
CA LYS A 513 -19.67 15.94 2.52
C LYS A 513 -20.72 16.50 1.55
N LEU A 514 -20.42 17.66 0.96
CA LEU A 514 -21.21 18.30 -0.08
C LEU A 514 -20.52 18.07 -1.41
N PHE A 515 -21.12 17.24 -2.25
CA PHE A 515 -20.49 16.81 -3.50
C PHE A 515 -21.18 17.43 -4.71
N PRO A 516 -20.46 18.19 -5.56
CA PRO A 516 -20.97 18.58 -6.86
C PRO A 516 -21.26 17.35 -7.72
N ALA A 517 -22.47 17.27 -8.24
CA ALA A 517 -22.89 16.17 -9.11
C ALA A 517 -23.47 16.68 -10.42
N PHE A 518 -22.89 16.24 -11.52
CA PHE A 518 -23.23 16.67 -12.87
C PHE A 518 -23.63 15.48 -13.76
N GLY A 519 -24.54 15.74 -14.68
CA GLY A 519 -24.80 14.89 -15.83
C GLY A 519 -24.21 15.50 -17.11
N PHE A 520 -23.91 14.68 -18.11
CA PHE A 520 -23.48 15.17 -19.43
C PHE A 520 -24.06 14.33 -20.57
N GLY A 521 -24.22 14.94 -21.76
CA GLY A 521 -24.66 14.24 -22.96
C GLY A 521 -26.17 14.07 -23.11
N ALA A 522 -26.97 14.91 -22.44
CA ALA A 522 -28.44 14.85 -22.51
C ALA A 522 -29.05 16.18 -22.96
N GLN A 523 -30.27 16.12 -23.50
CA GLN A 523 -31.10 17.32 -23.66
C GLN A 523 -31.84 17.60 -22.35
N VAL A 524 -31.68 18.82 -21.84
CA VAL A 524 -32.23 19.25 -20.54
C VAL A 524 -33.36 20.27 -20.69
N PRO A 525 -34.42 20.21 -19.87
CA PRO A 525 -35.47 21.23 -19.86
C PRO A 525 -34.93 22.59 -19.37
N PRO A 526 -35.62 23.71 -19.66
CA PRO A 526 -36.86 23.81 -20.45
C PRO A 526 -36.62 23.86 -21.97
N ASP A 527 -35.43 24.25 -22.41
CA ASP A 527 -35.14 24.56 -23.82
C ASP A 527 -34.78 23.31 -24.66
N TRP A 528 -34.57 22.16 -24.00
CA TRP A 528 -34.19 20.89 -24.62
C TRP A 528 -32.93 20.97 -25.49
N GLN A 529 -32.03 21.90 -25.14
CA GLN A 529 -30.71 21.97 -25.74
C GLN A 529 -29.82 20.85 -25.19
N VAL A 530 -28.91 20.38 -26.04
CA VAL A 530 -27.88 19.42 -25.64
C VAL A 530 -26.99 20.09 -24.61
N SER A 531 -26.93 19.51 -23.42
CA SER A 531 -26.01 19.91 -22.37
C SER A 531 -24.88 18.90 -22.27
N HIS A 532 -23.65 19.41 -22.33
CA HIS A 532 -22.45 18.65 -22.04
C HIS A 532 -22.03 18.73 -20.56
N GLU A 533 -22.83 19.42 -19.74
CA GLU A 533 -22.67 19.53 -18.30
C GLU A 533 -23.91 20.20 -17.68
N PHE A 534 -24.66 19.49 -16.83
CA PHE A 534 -25.79 20.05 -16.08
C PHE A 534 -25.79 19.53 -14.65
N ALA A 535 -26.20 20.35 -13.68
CA ALA A 535 -26.32 19.92 -12.29
C ALA A 535 -27.43 18.86 -12.15
N LEU A 536 -27.15 17.71 -11.52
CA LEU A 536 -28.14 16.63 -11.37
C LEU A 536 -29.33 17.04 -10.51
N ASN A 537 -29.15 18.01 -9.62
CA ASN A 537 -30.22 18.58 -8.81
C ASN A 537 -30.99 19.72 -9.54
N PHE A 538 -30.69 19.97 -10.82
CA PHE A 538 -31.21 21.08 -11.64
C PHE A 538 -31.02 22.49 -11.06
N ASN A 539 -30.10 22.65 -10.11
CA ASN A 539 -29.71 23.93 -9.56
C ASN A 539 -28.28 24.30 -10.00
N PRO A 540 -28.10 24.99 -11.14
CA PRO A 540 -26.78 25.34 -11.64
C PRO A 540 -26.01 26.31 -10.72
N SER A 541 -26.72 27.04 -9.85
CA SER A 541 -26.09 27.94 -8.87
C SER A 541 -25.57 27.21 -7.63
N ASN A 542 -26.07 26.00 -7.36
CA ASN A 542 -25.67 25.17 -6.24
C ASN A 542 -25.79 23.68 -6.62
N PRO A 543 -24.78 23.12 -7.32
CA PRO A 543 -24.81 21.73 -7.79
C PRO A 543 -24.51 20.69 -6.68
N TYR A 544 -24.40 21.13 -5.43
CA TYR A 544 -23.95 20.29 -4.32
C TYR A 544 -25.07 19.37 -3.79
N CYS A 545 -24.71 18.12 -3.57
CA CYS A 545 -25.54 17.08 -2.99
C CYS A 545 -25.00 16.65 -1.62
N ALA A 546 -25.87 16.48 -0.63
CA ALA A 546 -25.48 16.05 0.71
C ALA A 546 -25.20 14.53 0.76
N GLY A 547 -23.92 14.17 0.85
CA GLY A 547 -23.46 12.78 0.87
C GLY A 547 -23.69 12.03 -0.44
N ILE A 548 -23.23 10.79 -0.50
CA ILE A 548 -23.45 9.90 -1.66
C ILE A 548 -24.95 9.62 -1.86
N GLN A 549 -25.71 9.50 -0.77
CA GLN A 549 -27.17 9.35 -0.84
C GLN A 549 -27.82 10.53 -1.57
N GLY A 550 -27.37 11.77 -1.33
CA GLY A 550 -27.88 12.94 -2.03
C GLY A 550 -27.60 12.91 -3.53
N ILE A 551 -26.42 12.42 -3.96
CA ILE A 551 -26.09 12.24 -5.38
C ILE A 551 -27.03 11.19 -6.01
N VAL A 552 -27.26 10.07 -5.31
CA VAL A 552 -28.16 8.99 -5.77
C VAL A 552 -29.58 9.50 -5.92
N ASP A 553 -30.07 10.30 -4.97
CA ASP A 553 -31.41 10.87 -5.03
C ASP A 553 -31.53 11.88 -6.18
N ALA A 554 -30.51 12.73 -6.38
CA ALA A 554 -30.46 13.65 -7.51
C ALA A 554 -30.42 12.91 -8.86
N TYR A 555 -29.61 11.85 -8.99
CA TYR A 555 -29.56 11.00 -10.19
C TYR A 555 -30.93 10.36 -10.50
N ARG A 556 -31.60 9.78 -9.49
CA ARG A 556 -32.94 9.19 -9.64
C ARG A 556 -34.00 10.21 -10.05
N GLN A 557 -33.88 11.44 -9.56
CA GLN A 557 -34.77 12.54 -9.93
C GLN A 557 -34.47 13.08 -11.33
N ALA A 558 -33.19 13.17 -11.73
CA ALA A 558 -32.77 13.71 -13.01
C ALA A 558 -33.14 12.83 -14.19
N LEU A 559 -32.95 11.52 -14.06
CA LEU A 559 -33.11 10.56 -15.14
C LEU A 559 -34.45 10.62 -15.90
N PRO A 560 -35.63 10.67 -15.25
CA PRO A 560 -36.90 10.79 -15.96
C PRO A 560 -37.18 12.19 -16.55
N GLN A 561 -36.38 13.20 -16.18
CA GLN A 561 -36.61 14.60 -16.57
C GLN A 561 -35.77 15.05 -17.78
N VAL A 562 -34.75 14.27 -18.16
CA VAL A 562 -33.87 14.55 -19.30
C VAL A 562 -34.17 13.62 -20.47
N ARG A 563 -33.71 13.98 -21.67
CA ARG A 563 -33.69 13.05 -22.82
C ARG A 563 -32.26 12.66 -23.11
N LEU A 564 -31.98 11.35 -23.06
CA LEU A 564 -30.65 10.84 -23.37
C LEU A 564 -30.28 11.19 -24.82
N TYR A 565 -29.09 11.74 -25.03
CA TYR A 565 -28.68 12.27 -26.34
C TYR A 565 -27.17 12.08 -26.59
N GLY A 566 -26.49 12.99 -27.27
CA GLY A 566 -25.04 12.95 -27.41
C GLY A 566 -24.53 14.25 -28.03
N PRO A 567 -23.22 14.37 -28.28
CA PRO A 567 -22.15 13.38 -28.06
C PRO A 567 -21.70 13.20 -26.59
N THR A 568 -20.91 12.14 -26.36
CA THR A 568 -20.18 11.85 -25.12
C THR A 568 -18.91 12.70 -25.05
N ASN A 569 -18.97 13.83 -24.34
CA ASN A 569 -17.86 14.80 -24.26
C ASN A 569 -17.38 14.96 -22.82
N PHE A 570 -16.10 14.67 -22.53
CA PHE A 570 -15.54 14.81 -21.19
C PHE A 570 -14.81 16.14 -20.98
N ALA A 571 -14.34 16.78 -22.04
CA ALA A 571 -13.57 18.01 -21.92
C ALA A 571 -14.29 19.11 -21.11
N PRO A 572 -15.62 19.35 -21.26
CA PRO A 572 -16.30 20.40 -20.50
C PRO A 572 -16.21 20.22 -18.98
N ILE A 573 -16.56 19.04 -18.46
CA ILE A 573 -16.54 18.76 -17.02
C ILE A 573 -15.11 18.70 -16.46
N ILE A 574 -14.14 18.16 -17.22
CA ILE A 574 -12.73 18.19 -16.82
C ILE A 574 -12.25 19.64 -16.69
N ASN A 575 -12.55 20.50 -17.67
CA ASN A 575 -12.19 21.91 -17.63
C ASN A 575 -12.94 22.66 -16.51
N HIS A 576 -14.15 22.24 -16.13
CA HIS A 576 -14.86 22.82 -14.99
C HIS A 576 -14.12 22.56 -13.68
N VAL A 577 -13.81 21.30 -13.37
CA VAL A 577 -13.07 20.94 -12.15
C VAL A 577 -11.67 21.57 -12.15
N ALA A 578 -11.00 21.59 -13.31
CA ALA A 578 -9.70 22.22 -13.48
C ALA A 578 -9.69 23.72 -13.11
N ARG A 579 -10.79 24.46 -13.30
CA ARG A 579 -10.87 25.87 -12.89
C ARG A 579 -10.76 26.03 -11.37
N PHE A 580 -11.42 25.16 -10.60
CA PHE A 580 -11.32 25.17 -9.14
C PHE A 580 -9.95 24.70 -8.66
N ALA A 581 -9.42 23.64 -9.29
CA ALA A 581 -8.07 23.16 -9.00
C ALA A 581 -7.01 24.25 -9.27
N ALA A 582 -7.15 25.02 -10.34
CA ALA A 582 -6.28 26.16 -10.63
C ALA A 582 -6.39 27.27 -9.57
N GLN A 583 -7.61 27.60 -9.11
CA GLN A 583 -7.81 28.56 -8.02
C GLN A 583 -7.15 28.10 -6.72
N ALA A 584 -7.27 26.81 -6.37
CA ALA A 584 -6.58 26.23 -5.23
C ALA A 584 -5.05 26.28 -5.39
N ALA A 585 -4.54 25.96 -6.59
CA ALA A 585 -3.11 26.04 -6.88
C ALA A 585 -2.53 27.45 -6.68
N HIS A 586 -3.30 28.49 -6.99
CA HIS A 586 -2.90 29.89 -6.76
C HIS A 586 -2.73 30.25 -5.28
N GLN A 587 -3.35 29.50 -4.35
CA GLN A 587 -3.16 29.72 -2.91
C GLN A 587 -1.74 29.33 -2.45
N GLY A 588 -1.03 28.49 -3.22
CA GLY A 588 0.34 28.09 -2.89
C GLY A 588 0.46 27.20 -1.66
N THR A 589 -0.59 26.46 -1.31
CA THR A 589 -0.62 25.57 -0.13
C THR A 589 -1.16 24.19 -0.49
N ALA A 590 -0.77 23.17 0.26
CA ALA A 590 -1.29 21.80 0.13
C ALA A 590 -2.60 21.63 0.91
N SER A 591 -3.58 22.50 0.65
CA SER A 591 -4.86 22.55 1.38
C SER A 591 -5.99 21.81 0.67
N GLN A 592 -5.96 21.74 -0.66
CA GLN A 592 -7.04 21.21 -1.46
C GLN A 592 -6.52 20.37 -2.62
N TYR A 593 -7.13 19.20 -2.81
CA TYR A 593 -6.95 18.33 -3.96
C TYR A 593 -8.33 17.95 -4.52
N PHE A 594 -8.46 17.77 -5.83
CA PHE A 594 -9.75 17.52 -6.48
C PHE A 594 -9.76 16.15 -7.16
N VAL A 595 -10.82 15.37 -6.93
CA VAL A 595 -11.02 14.07 -7.58
C VAL A 595 -12.32 14.12 -8.37
N LEU A 596 -12.21 13.98 -9.69
CA LEU A 596 -13.36 13.90 -10.59
C LEU A 596 -13.62 12.43 -10.95
N LEU A 597 -14.77 11.88 -10.56
CA LEU A 597 -15.27 10.57 -11.00
C LEU A 597 -16.19 10.74 -12.21
N LEU A 598 -15.82 10.16 -13.35
CA LEU A 598 -16.65 10.05 -14.55
C LEU A 598 -17.18 8.63 -14.69
N LEU A 599 -18.50 8.49 -14.80
CA LEU A 599 -19.16 7.23 -15.10
C LEU A 599 -19.71 7.30 -16.53
N THR A 600 -19.37 6.35 -17.39
CA THR A 600 -19.75 6.37 -18.83
C THR A 600 -19.92 4.98 -19.41
N ASP A 601 -20.81 4.78 -20.39
CA ASP A 601 -21.02 3.50 -21.05
C ASP A 601 -20.15 3.25 -22.28
N GLY A 602 -19.39 4.24 -22.73
CA GLY A 602 -18.35 4.08 -23.73
C GLY A 602 -18.30 5.15 -24.81
N ALA A 603 -17.17 5.16 -25.53
CA ALA A 603 -16.83 6.02 -26.66
C ALA A 603 -16.91 7.54 -26.40
N VAL A 604 -15.82 8.10 -25.87
CA VAL A 604 -15.56 9.54 -25.89
C VAL A 604 -15.56 10.01 -27.34
N THR A 605 -16.43 10.96 -27.64
CA THR A 605 -16.51 11.55 -28.98
C THR A 605 -15.46 12.64 -29.17
N ASP A 606 -15.12 13.37 -28.10
CA ASP A 606 -14.18 14.50 -28.12
C ASP A 606 -12.75 14.12 -27.68
N VAL A 607 -12.22 12.99 -28.16
CA VAL A 607 -10.92 12.43 -27.69
C VAL A 607 -9.80 13.47 -27.67
N GLU A 608 -9.70 14.31 -28.70
CA GLU A 608 -8.65 15.35 -28.75
C GLU A 608 -8.86 16.44 -27.70
N ALA A 609 -10.09 16.97 -27.57
CA ALA A 609 -10.39 18.02 -26.59
C ALA A 609 -10.23 17.50 -25.16
N THR A 610 -10.64 16.24 -24.92
CA THR A 610 -10.46 15.54 -23.65
C THR A 610 -8.97 15.34 -23.36
N ARG A 611 -8.17 14.91 -24.34
CA ARG A 611 -6.71 14.78 -24.19
C ARG A 611 -6.05 16.11 -23.86
N GLU A 612 -6.42 17.19 -24.54
CA GLU A 612 -5.91 18.53 -24.23
C GLU A 612 -6.32 19.00 -22.83
N ALA A 613 -7.56 18.71 -22.40
CA ALA A 613 -8.04 19.02 -21.06
C ALA A 613 -7.25 18.28 -19.99
N VAL A 614 -6.99 16.97 -20.18
CA VAL A 614 -6.16 16.14 -19.30
C VAL A 614 -4.72 16.67 -19.22
N VAL A 615 -4.09 16.95 -20.36
CA VAL A 615 -2.71 17.49 -20.39
C VAL A 615 -2.63 18.83 -19.66
N ARG A 616 -3.60 19.73 -19.82
CA ARG A 616 -3.65 20.98 -19.03
C ARG A 616 -3.85 20.70 -17.54
N ALA A 617 -4.82 19.86 -17.20
CA ALA A 617 -5.16 19.47 -15.83
C ALA A 617 -3.99 18.78 -15.09
N SER A 618 -3.07 18.14 -15.81
CA SER A 618 -1.90 17.49 -15.20
C SER A 618 -1.02 18.45 -14.40
N ASN A 619 -1.09 19.76 -14.66
CA ASN A 619 -0.35 20.78 -13.91
C ASN A 619 -1.10 21.31 -12.66
N LEU A 620 -2.28 20.79 -12.35
CA LEU A 620 -3.17 21.28 -11.30
C LEU A 620 -3.36 20.21 -10.20
N PRO A 621 -3.83 20.54 -8.97
CA PRO A 621 -4.04 19.57 -7.89
C PRO A 621 -5.30 18.74 -8.12
N MET A 622 -5.32 17.89 -9.16
CA MET A 622 -6.50 17.06 -9.46
C MET A 622 -6.18 15.70 -10.07
N SER A 623 -7.09 14.75 -9.85
CA SER A 623 -7.15 13.43 -10.49
C SER A 623 -8.48 13.26 -11.23
N VAL A 624 -8.46 12.47 -12.29
CA VAL A 624 -9.64 12.08 -13.08
C VAL A 624 -9.75 10.56 -13.06
N ILE A 625 -10.84 10.07 -12.52
CA ILE A 625 -11.17 8.66 -12.49
C ILE A 625 -12.26 8.42 -13.52
N ILE A 626 -12.10 7.41 -14.36
CA ILE A 626 -13.08 7.05 -15.38
C ILE A 626 -13.49 5.59 -15.16
N VAL A 627 -14.78 5.37 -14.85
CA VAL A 627 -15.35 4.03 -14.73
C VAL A 627 -16.23 3.75 -15.95
N GLY A 628 -15.79 2.79 -16.76
CA GLY A 628 -16.54 2.34 -17.95
C GLY A 628 -17.59 1.29 -17.57
N VAL A 629 -18.86 1.61 -17.72
CA VAL A 629 -19.98 0.67 -17.48
C VAL A 629 -20.44 0.00 -18.78
N GLY A 630 -21.05 -1.16 -18.68
CA GLY A 630 -21.54 -1.91 -19.83
C GLY A 630 -20.45 -2.59 -20.67
N GLY A 631 -20.82 -2.91 -21.91
CA GLY A 631 -20.07 -3.80 -22.80
C GLY A 631 -19.31 -3.13 -23.94
N ALA A 632 -19.22 -1.80 -23.96
CA ALA A 632 -18.64 -1.08 -25.10
C ALA A 632 -17.11 -1.30 -25.26
N ASP A 633 -16.60 -0.78 -26.37
CA ASP A 633 -15.16 -0.66 -26.61
C ASP A 633 -14.59 0.55 -25.85
N PHE A 634 -13.53 0.30 -25.09
CA PHE A 634 -12.90 1.27 -24.20
C PHE A 634 -11.46 1.63 -24.62
N GLU A 635 -11.02 1.24 -25.82
CA GLU A 635 -9.66 1.51 -26.31
C GLU A 635 -9.25 2.99 -26.17
N ALA A 636 -10.17 3.92 -26.47
CA ALA A 636 -9.91 5.36 -26.34
C ALA A 636 -9.65 5.80 -24.89
N MET A 637 -10.24 5.14 -23.89
CA MET A 637 -10.03 5.47 -22.48
C MET A 637 -8.74 4.87 -21.96
N GLU A 638 -8.40 3.68 -22.42
CA GLU A 638 -7.11 3.03 -22.13
C GLU A 638 -5.93 3.85 -22.68
N GLN A 639 -6.13 4.59 -23.79
CA GLN A 639 -5.14 5.54 -24.29
C GLN A 639 -5.01 6.80 -23.43
N LEU A 640 -6.06 7.20 -22.70
CA LEU A 640 -6.01 8.31 -21.75
C LEU A 640 -5.32 7.92 -20.44
N ASP A 641 -5.35 6.64 -20.08
CA ASP A 641 -4.86 6.03 -18.83
C ASP A 641 -3.33 6.05 -18.63
N ALA A 642 -2.55 6.68 -19.52
CA ALA A 642 -1.09 6.97 -19.48
C ALA A 642 -0.08 5.91 -18.93
N ASP A 643 -0.52 4.70 -18.59
CA ASP A 643 0.27 3.52 -18.19
C ASP A 643 1.27 3.09 -19.27
N GLY A 644 0.94 3.37 -20.53
CA GLY A 644 1.78 3.13 -21.71
C GLY A 644 2.85 4.20 -21.97
N GLY A 645 2.91 5.26 -21.15
CA GLY A 645 3.78 6.41 -21.31
C GLY A 645 3.02 7.75 -21.30
N PRO A 646 3.73 8.87 -21.17
CA PRO A 646 3.11 10.18 -20.98
C PRO A 646 2.15 10.53 -22.13
N LEU A 647 0.96 11.00 -21.77
CA LEU A 647 -0.04 11.48 -22.72
C LEU A 647 0.47 12.75 -23.43
N HIS A 648 0.45 12.78 -24.75
CA HIS A 648 0.86 13.94 -25.54
C HIS A 648 -0.32 14.56 -26.27
N THR A 649 -0.34 15.87 -26.47
CA THR A 649 -1.26 16.58 -27.37
C THR A 649 -0.78 16.55 -28.83
N ARG A 650 -1.59 17.04 -29.79
CA ARG A 650 -1.19 17.14 -31.21
C ARG A 650 -0.02 18.10 -31.42
N SER A 651 0.09 19.12 -30.57
CA SER A 651 1.20 20.07 -30.60
C SER A 651 2.50 19.51 -29.99
N GLY A 652 2.48 18.28 -29.46
CA GLY A 652 3.64 17.62 -28.86
C GLY A 652 3.84 17.95 -27.38
N GLN A 653 2.94 18.72 -26.75
CA GLN A 653 3.00 18.96 -25.31
C GLN A 653 2.65 17.67 -24.55
N ALA A 654 3.55 17.21 -23.67
CA ALA A 654 3.34 16.07 -22.79
C ALA A 654 2.61 16.49 -21.50
N ALA A 655 1.82 15.57 -20.93
CA ALA A 655 1.30 15.69 -19.57
C ALA A 655 2.45 15.77 -18.57
N ALA A 656 2.32 16.64 -17.57
CA ALA A 656 3.35 16.84 -16.54
C ALA A 656 3.46 15.65 -15.58
N ARG A 657 2.34 14.95 -15.39
CA ARG A 657 2.19 13.77 -14.54
C ARG A 657 0.97 12.97 -15.01
N ASP A 658 0.92 11.72 -14.59
CA ASP A 658 -0.29 10.92 -14.75
C ASP A 658 -1.37 11.37 -13.76
N ILE A 659 -2.59 11.50 -14.26
CA ILE A 659 -3.76 11.95 -13.49
C ILE A 659 -5.02 11.16 -13.82
N VAL A 660 -4.98 10.26 -14.80
CA VAL A 660 -6.16 9.53 -15.26
C VAL A 660 -6.05 8.11 -14.78
N GLN A 661 -7.12 7.59 -14.18
CA GLN A 661 -7.24 6.17 -13.88
C GLN A 661 -8.50 5.63 -14.55
N PHE A 662 -8.36 4.69 -15.48
CA PHE A 662 -9.46 4.04 -16.17
C PHE A 662 -9.71 2.62 -15.66
N VAL A 663 -10.97 2.34 -15.30
CA VAL A 663 -11.39 1.02 -14.82
C VAL A 663 -12.70 0.58 -15.46
N PRO A 664 -12.73 -0.50 -16.26
CA PRO A 664 -13.97 -1.03 -16.81
C PRO A 664 -14.70 -1.90 -15.77
N TYR A 665 -15.92 -1.48 -15.40
CA TYR A 665 -16.76 -2.11 -14.38
C TYR A 665 -17.04 -3.59 -14.65
N ARG A 666 -17.13 -4.01 -15.92
CA ARG A 666 -17.35 -5.41 -16.32
C ARG A 666 -16.35 -6.41 -15.72
N GLN A 667 -15.16 -5.96 -15.30
CA GLN A 667 -14.17 -6.81 -14.62
C GLN A 667 -14.56 -7.18 -13.18
N PHE A 668 -15.55 -6.50 -12.59
CA PHE A 668 -15.92 -6.61 -11.17
C PHE A 668 -17.34 -7.15 -10.94
N GLN A 669 -18.07 -7.55 -11.99
CA GLN A 669 -19.44 -8.07 -11.85
C GLN A 669 -19.56 -9.26 -10.89
N ASN A 670 -18.50 -10.05 -10.71
CA ASN A 670 -18.42 -11.19 -9.79
C ASN A 670 -17.39 -10.98 -8.65
N ALA A 671 -16.87 -9.77 -8.49
CA ALA A 671 -15.89 -9.44 -7.46
C ALA A 671 -16.57 -8.94 -6.18
N PRO A 672 -15.86 -8.96 -5.03
CA PRO A 672 -16.30 -8.23 -3.83
C PRO A 672 -16.57 -6.75 -4.16
N ARG A 673 -17.53 -6.13 -3.47
CA ARG A 673 -17.93 -4.73 -3.75
C ARG A 673 -16.79 -3.74 -3.55
N GLU A 674 -15.86 -4.11 -2.68
CA GLU A 674 -14.68 -3.36 -2.28
C GLU A 674 -13.61 -3.39 -3.38
N ALA A 675 -13.56 -4.43 -4.22
CA ALA A 675 -12.51 -4.62 -5.23
C ALA A 675 -12.51 -3.52 -6.31
N LEU A 676 -13.70 -3.01 -6.66
CA LEU A 676 -13.82 -1.90 -7.59
C LEU A 676 -13.20 -0.63 -6.99
N ALA A 677 -13.57 -0.28 -5.76
CA ALA A 677 -13.05 0.89 -5.07
C ALA A 677 -11.51 0.79 -4.90
N GLN A 678 -11.02 -0.40 -4.54
CA GLN A 678 -9.60 -0.71 -4.44
C GLN A 678 -8.84 -0.36 -5.71
N THR A 679 -9.33 -0.83 -6.87
CA THR A 679 -8.65 -0.61 -8.15
C THR A 679 -8.78 0.83 -8.63
N VAL A 680 -9.95 1.44 -8.41
CA VAL A 680 -10.26 2.80 -8.85
C VAL A 680 -9.47 3.85 -8.07
N LEU A 681 -9.28 3.65 -6.77
CA LEU A 681 -8.66 4.62 -5.88
C LEU A 681 -7.16 4.41 -5.64
N ALA A 682 -6.60 3.29 -6.12
CA ALA A 682 -5.22 2.89 -5.88
C ALA A 682 -4.18 3.98 -6.17
N GLU A 683 -4.38 4.76 -7.24
CA GLU A 683 -3.38 5.74 -7.69
C GLU A 683 -3.51 7.12 -7.07
N VAL A 684 -4.68 7.46 -6.52
CA VAL A 684 -4.97 8.80 -6.01
C VAL A 684 -3.95 9.25 -4.95
N PRO A 685 -3.54 8.42 -3.97
CA PRO A 685 -2.50 8.81 -3.02
C PRO A 685 -1.18 9.23 -3.68
N THR A 686 -0.71 8.45 -4.66
CA THR A 686 0.54 8.74 -5.38
C THR A 686 0.41 9.97 -6.28
N GLN A 687 -0.73 10.13 -6.96
CA GLN A 687 -1.02 11.30 -7.79
C GLN A 687 -1.09 12.59 -6.96
N LEU A 688 -1.59 12.53 -5.72
CA LEU A 688 -1.61 13.65 -4.78
C LEU A 688 -0.21 14.01 -4.30
N VAL A 689 0.53 13.03 -3.77
CA VAL A 689 1.88 13.25 -3.22
C VAL A 689 2.83 13.75 -4.30
N SER A 690 2.77 13.17 -5.51
CA SER A 690 3.61 13.58 -6.64
C SER A 690 3.37 15.04 -7.04
N TYR A 691 2.12 15.51 -7.04
CA TYR A 691 1.79 16.89 -7.33
C TYR A 691 2.38 17.85 -6.29
N PHE A 692 2.08 17.67 -5.00
CA PHE A 692 2.56 18.58 -3.96
C PHE A 692 4.08 18.55 -3.82
N ARG A 693 4.71 17.38 -3.99
CA ARG A 693 6.17 17.25 -4.06
C ARG A 693 6.77 18.05 -5.22
N ALA A 694 6.18 17.96 -6.41
CA ALA A 694 6.65 18.70 -7.58
C ALA A 694 6.54 20.23 -7.38
N GLN A 695 5.55 20.70 -6.62
CA GLN A 695 5.41 22.11 -6.24
C GLN A 695 6.30 22.52 -5.05
N GLY A 696 6.88 21.57 -4.32
CA GLY A 696 7.64 21.82 -3.10
C GLY A 696 6.77 22.27 -1.91
N TRP A 697 5.49 21.90 -1.90
CA TRP A 697 4.57 22.28 -0.82
C TRP A 697 4.56 21.21 0.27
N ALA A 698 4.91 21.62 1.49
CA ALA A 698 4.78 20.76 2.66
C ALA A 698 3.31 20.65 3.11
N PRO A 699 2.93 19.57 3.81
CA PRO A 699 1.67 19.48 4.53
C PRO A 699 1.45 20.69 5.44
N LEU A 700 0.18 21.08 5.56
CA LEU A 700 -0.23 22.09 6.51
C LEU A 700 0.10 21.61 7.94
N LYS A 701 0.59 22.52 8.77
CA LYS A 701 0.83 22.20 10.19
C LYS A 701 -0.52 22.19 10.90
N PRO A 702 -0.82 21.15 11.70
CA PRO A 702 -1.94 21.18 12.62
C PRO A 702 -1.85 22.46 13.47
N LEU A 703 -2.92 23.26 13.49
CA LEU A 703 -3.00 24.35 14.45
C LEU A 703 -2.93 23.72 15.85
N PRO A 704 -2.09 24.22 16.77
CA PRO A 704 -2.10 23.71 18.13
C PRO A 704 -3.51 23.84 18.69
N PRO A 705 -4.06 22.81 19.36
CA PRO A 705 -5.39 22.91 19.94
C PRO A 705 -5.42 24.15 20.82
N SER A 706 -6.38 25.05 20.56
CA SER A 706 -6.53 26.26 21.35
C SER A 706 -6.57 25.86 22.82
N ALA A 707 -5.59 26.32 23.61
CA ALA A 707 -5.53 26.01 25.03
C ALA A 707 -6.91 26.35 25.63
N LYS A 708 -7.64 25.32 26.08
CA LYS A 708 -8.84 25.53 26.89
C LYS A 708 -8.39 26.44 28.03
N GLY A 709 -8.93 27.66 28.06
CA GLY A 709 -8.64 28.62 29.13
C GLY A 709 -8.87 27.96 30.49
N PRO A 710 -8.16 28.39 31.54
CA PRO A 710 -8.20 27.74 32.83
C PRO A 710 -9.66 27.61 33.28
N ALA A 711 -10.06 26.37 33.60
CA ALA A 711 -11.36 26.09 34.17
C ALA A 711 -11.56 27.04 35.35
N GLN A 712 -12.58 27.90 35.26
CA GLN A 712 -13.05 28.62 36.43
C GLN A 712 -13.53 27.54 37.42
N ALA A 713 -12.76 27.38 38.49
CA ALA A 713 -13.13 26.54 39.62
C ALA A 713 -14.48 27.03 40.19
N PRO A 714 -15.32 26.11 40.71
CA PRO A 714 -16.64 26.44 41.23
C PRO A 714 -16.63 27.46 42.37
#